data_AF-A0A8J9W464-F1
#
_entry.id   AF-A0A8J9W464-F1
#
_cell.length_a   1.000
_cell.length_b   1.000
_cell.length_c   1.000
_cell.angle_alpha   90.00
_cell.angle_beta   90.00
_cell.angle_gamma   90.00
#
_symmetry.space_group_name_H-M   'P 1'
#
loop_
_entity.id
_entity.type
_entity.pdbx_description
1 polymer ?
#
loop_
_entity_poly.entity_id
_entity_poly.type
_entity_poly.pdbx_seq_one_letter_code
_entity_poly.pdbx_strand_id
1 'polypeptide(L)'
;MDIGTTSVKVCVYDPDTKELIAKQNKDTAANIPSDQGIEGNKQDVPKIVSAVHYCVSRLPRDVLRHVKKIGVCGQMHGVVLWKNRAWEKVEKDGVVIRYEATREKMSALYTWQDTRCKPEFLDTLPKPDSHLQCYSGYGCATLLWMLRHKPEKLKNFTCSATVQDFVVAMLCDLESPIISDQNAASWGYFNTEINEWNIEILKSIDFPVNLLPKIVKSGGIAGTLSSSWNGIPEGTPVGVAMGDLQCSILATLETRGDAVLNISTSAQLAIVVDKISDLGCQTIEHLPYFNNTYLVVAASLNGGNVLATFVKMLQQWMLEFGFPIPQSKLWEKLIALGLDAPGGTNMKIIPLLLGERHAPTAKASVENIDLSNIQLGYVFRSLCDSLIENLHNMMPKQILLNANIKRIVGNGSGLSRNAVLQRAVENYYSLPLEFTSGVHTTKFLELSFIEDNMENIKKSDDVDSPTADGNLLQPPKDKSIATRNPLMKVRTYVLALRPWSLSGSLLPTLLGAALAYRLPGDNGFSWVTLLLTLCTVIPVHGAGNVVNTYFDFVKGIDNRKSDDRTLVDHILSIDEVVSLGAILYMAGCAFFVLLVIMSPARMEHLALVYFGGLSSSFLYTGGIGLKYIALGDIIILVIFGPVSVVFAFLAQTGRVDWPIFCYAIPLALNTEAILHSNNTRDLEADRKAEIVTLAILIGRTASHLLYAFLLFTPYIMFVVASVRCSFWFLLPLLTLPRGFEIERRFRRPETMQYVPRQTARLNFYFGMLYMISCLFANKLPFLSR
;
A
#
# COMPACT_ATOMS: atom_id res chain seq x y z
N MET A 1 16.76 2.05 -7.49
CA MET A 1 16.09 3.21 -6.89
C MET A 1 15.04 3.68 -7.88
N ASP A 2 13.82 3.93 -7.43
CA ASP A 2 12.69 4.44 -8.22
C ASP A 2 12.35 5.84 -7.69
N ILE A 3 12.64 6.86 -8.49
CA ILE A 3 12.39 8.29 -8.21
C ILE A 3 11.12 8.71 -8.96
N GLY A 4 9.98 8.26 -8.45
CA GLY A 4 8.66 8.57 -9.02
C GLY A 4 8.18 9.98 -8.69
N THR A 5 7.05 10.37 -9.29
CA THR A 5 6.49 11.72 -9.13
C THR A 5 6.10 12.04 -7.68
N THR A 6 5.45 11.12 -6.95
CA THR A 6 4.93 11.39 -5.59
C THR A 6 5.79 10.81 -4.47
N SER A 7 6.58 9.77 -4.76
CA SER A 7 7.34 9.02 -3.77
C SER A 7 8.65 8.48 -4.36
N VAL A 8 9.63 8.30 -3.50
CA VAL A 8 10.88 7.59 -3.81
C VAL A 8 10.82 6.20 -3.17
N LYS A 9 11.23 5.18 -3.91
CA LYS A 9 11.35 3.80 -3.43
C LYS A 9 12.76 3.30 -3.66
N VAL A 10 13.33 2.65 -2.65
CA VAL A 10 14.66 2.02 -2.74
C VAL A 10 14.54 0.59 -2.26
N CYS A 11 15.17 -0.32 -2.99
CA CYS A 11 15.28 -1.70 -2.58
C CYS A 11 16.71 -2.21 -2.78
N VAL A 12 17.05 -3.24 -2.00
CA VAL A 12 18.22 -4.08 -2.19
C VAL A 12 17.72 -5.46 -2.57
N TYR A 13 18.34 -6.02 -3.59
CA TYR A 13 17.97 -7.26 -4.21
C TYR A 13 19.20 -8.10 -4.43
N ASP A 14 19.04 -9.39 -4.21
CA ASP A 14 20.06 -10.38 -4.47
C ASP A 14 19.74 -11.11 -5.79
N PRO A 15 20.57 -10.94 -6.83
CA PRO A 15 20.34 -11.58 -8.12
C PRO A 15 20.54 -13.10 -8.09
N ASP A 16 21.35 -13.61 -7.16
CA ASP A 16 21.66 -15.04 -7.11
C ASP A 16 20.48 -15.83 -6.52
N THR A 17 19.88 -15.29 -5.46
CA THR A 17 18.70 -15.88 -4.80
C THR A 17 17.37 -15.42 -5.40
N LYS A 18 17.39 -14.37 -6.21
CA LYS A 18 16.19 -13.68 -6.74
C LYS A 18 15.28 -13.11 -5.67
N GLU A 19 15.83 -12.77 -4.51
CA GLU A 19 15.09 -12.27 -3.36
C GLU A 19 15.25 -10.76 -3.15
N LEU A 20 14.17 -10.14 -2.71
CA LEU A 20 14.16 -8.77 -2.24
C LEU A 20 14.63 -8.70 -0.78
N ILE A 21 15.90 -8.39 -0.57
CA ILE A 21 16.55 -8.38 0.75
C ILE A 21 16.02 -7.27 1.65
N ALA A 22 15.85 -6.07 1.11
CA ALA A 22 15.36 -4.92 1.87
C ALA A 22 14.64 -3.92 0.96
N LYS A 23 13.64 -3.22 1.51
CA LYS A 23 12.94 -2.13 0.78
C LYS A 23 12.54 -0.99 1.70
N GLN A 24 12.61 0.23 1.20
CA GLN A 24 12.12 1.45 1.83
C GLN A 24 11.38 2.32 0.81
N ASN A 25 10.44 3.11 1.31
CA ASN A 25 9.74 4.11 0.51
C ASN A 25 9.53 5.39 1.33
N LYS A 26 9.35 6.50 0.64
CA LYS A 26 9.11 7.81 1.22
C LYS A 26 8.37 8.71 0.25
N ASP A 27 7.23 9.26 0.67
CA ASP A 27 6.59 10.34 -0.04
C ASP A 27 7.48 11.58 -0.07
N THR A 28 7.63 12.19 -1.24
CA THR A 28 8.50 13.35 -1.44
C THR A 28 7.87 14.62 -0.88
N ALA A 29 6.53 14.72 -0.93
CA ALA A 29 5.79 15.96 -0.67
C ALA A 29 6.43 17.18 -1.37
N ALA A 30 6.91 16.94 -2.59
CA ALA A 30 7.75 17.88 -3.33
C ALA A 30 6.96 18.91 -4.15
N ASN A 31 5.66 18.71 -4.38
CA ASN A 31 4.84 19.64 -5.17
C ASN A 31 4.89 21.05 -4.57
N ILE A 32 5.15 22.04 -5.43
CA ILE A 32 5.17 23.46 -5.07
C ILE A 32 4.34 24.28 -6.07
N PRO A 33 3.82 25.45 -5.67
CA PRO A 33 3.08 26.31 -6.57
C PRO A 33 3.91 26.72 -7.80
N SER A 34 3.24 26.82 -8.94
CA SER A 34 3.83 27.33 -10.17
C SER A 34 3.49 28.81 -10.38
N ASP A 35 4.43 29.55 -10.98
CA ASP A 35 4.23 30.91 -11.48
C ASP A 35 3.31 30.98 -12.71
N GLN A 36 2.91 29.83 -13.25
CA GLN A 36 1.89 29.71 -14.31
C GLN A 36 0.52 29.29 -13.74
N GLY A 37 0.34 29.33 -12.41
CA GLY A 37 -0.90 28.88 -11.78
C GLY A 37 -1.17 27.40 -12.06
N ILE A 38 -2.39 27.08 -12.50
CA ILE A 38 -2.84 25.72 -12.82
C ILE A 38 -2.15 25.12 -14.06
N GLU A 39 -1.57 25.95 -14.92
CA GLU A 39 -0.92 25.52 -16.17
C GLU A 39 0.55 25.08 -15.96
N GLY A 40 1.11 25.25 -14.76
CA GLY A 40 2.47 24.78 -14.48
C GLY A 40 2.53 23.80 -13.33
N ASN A 41 3.47 22.87 -13.41
CA ASN A 41 3.60 21.78 -12.44
C ASN A 41 5.07 21.64 -12.04
N LYS A 42 5.35 21.91 -10.75
CA LYS A 42 6.71 21.98 -10.24
C LYS A 42 6.93 21.19 -8.97
N GLN A 43 8.15 20.68 -8.82
CA GLN A 43 8.58 19.96 -7.63
C GLN A 43 9.90 20.50 -7.05
N ASP A 44 9.98 20.44 -5.73
CA ASP A 44 11.12 20.81 -4.91
C ASP A 44 12.17 19.68 -4.90
N VAL A 45 13.26 19.87 -5.65
CA VAL A 45 14.32 18.87 -5.83
C VAL A 45 15.03 18.52 -4.52
N PRO A 46 15.38 19.47 -3.62
CA PRO A 46 15.90 19.14 -2.29
C PRO A 46 15.03 18.18 -1.48
N LYS A 47 13.69 18.29 -1.58
CA LYS A 47 12.79 17.32 -0.92
C LYS A 47 12.87 15.93 -1.55
N ILE A 48 13.02 15.85 -2.88
CA ILE A 48 13.20 14.57 -3.59
C ILE A 48 14.51 13.90 -3.16
N VAL A 49 15.62 14.64 -3.14
CA VAL A 49 16.93 14.14 -2.66
C VAL A 49 16.87 13.72 -1.20
N SER A 50 16.18 14.49 -0.35
CA SER A 50 15.95 14.13 1.04
C SER A 50 15.19 12.81 1.19
N ALA A 51 14.23 12.54 0.29
CA ALA A 51 13.50 11.28 0.25
C ALA A 51 14.39 10.11 -0.21
N VAL A 52 15.23 10.31 -1.22
CA VAL A 52 16.27 9.33 -1.64
C VAL A 52 17.17 8.98 -0.47
N HIS A 53 17.74 9.99 0.20
CA HIS A 53 18.59 9.79 1.36
C HIS A 53 17.86 9.06 2.49
N TYR A 54 16.64 9.49 2.84
CA TYR A 54 15.83 8.84 3.87
C TYR A 54 15.62 7.35 3.58
N CYS A 55 15.31 7.00 2.33
CA CYS A 55 15.11 5.60 1.94
C CYS A 55 16.39 4.78 2.11
N VAL A 56 17.54 5.30 1.68
CA VAL A 56 18.83 4.59 1.81
C VAL A 56 19.27 4.49 3.27
N SER A 57 19.17 5.56 4.06
CA SER A 57 19.63 5.58 5.45
C SER A 57 18.82 4.68 6.39
N ARG A 58 17.65 4.20 5.94
CA ARG A 58 16.76 3.29 6.68
C ARG A 58 16.90 1.83 6.27
N LEU A 59 17.77 1.53 5.30
CA LEU A 59 18.13 0.15 4.97
C LEU A 59 19.18 -0.39 5.97
N PRO A 60 19.19 -1.71 6.25
CA PRO A 60 20.17 -2.30 7.16
C PRO A 60 21.61 -2.08 6.66
N ARG A 61 22.50 -1.61 7.53
CA ARG A 61 23.90 -1.26 7.15
C ARG A 61 24.71 -2.49 6.74
N ASP A 62 24.46 -3.62 7.37
CA ASP A 62 25.01 -4.93 7.03
C ASP A 62 24.64 -5.33 5.60
N VAL A 63 23.41 -5.06 5.17
CA VAL A 63 22.98 -5.28 3.78
C VAL A 63 23.65 -4.28 2.84
N LEU A 64 23.68 -2.99 3.19
CA LEU A 64 24.26 -1.94 2.33
C LEU A 64 25.75 -2.16 2.01
N ARG A 65 26.52 -2.74 2.94
CA ARG A 65 27.94 -3.05 2.73
C ARG A 65 28.21 -4.06 1.61
N HIS A 66 27.21 -4.87 1.25
CA HIS A 66 27.31 -5.88 0.20
C HIS A 66 26.76 -5.39 -1.14
N VAL A 67 26.32 -4.13 -1.23
CA VAL A 67 25.80 -3.57 -2.48
C VAL A 67 26.92 -3.44 -3.50
N LYS A 68 26.80 -4.22 -4.59
CA LYS A 68 27.78 -4.25 -5.69
C LYS A 68 27.46 -3.27 -6.80
N LYS A 69 26.20 -2.83 -6.97
CA LYS A 69 25.78 -1.91 -8.03
C LYS A 69 24.53 -1.13 -7.61
N ILE A 70 24.40 0.09 -8.10
CA ILE A 70 23.23 0.95 -7.90
C ILE A 70 22.52 1.16 -9.25
N GLY A 71 21.29 0.67 -9.37
CA GLY A 71 20.40 1.01 -10.48
C GLY A 71 19.45 2.16 -10.11
N VAL A 72 19.17 3.06 -11.06
CA VAL A 72 18.24 4.19 -10.87
C VAL A 72 17.23 4.23 -12.02
N CYS A 73 15.96 4.40 -11.70
CA CYS A 73 14.89 4.76 -12.62
C CYS A 73 14.03 5.87 -12.00
N GLY A 74 13.22 6.54 -12.81
CA GLY A 74 12.33 7.58 -12.30
C GLY A 74 11.41 8.17 -13.36
N GLN A 75 10.65 9.18 -12.93
CA GLN A 75 9.69 9.87 -13.79
C GLN A 75 10.36 10.48 -15.03
N MET A 76 9.76 10.25 -16.21
CA MET A 76 10.29 10.71 -17.49
C MET A 76 9.87 12.15 -17.83
N HIS A 77 10.39 12.68 -18.95
CA HIS A 77 10.08 13.97 -19.58
C HIS A 77 10.56 15.23 -18.85
N GLY A 78 10.37 15.30 -17.53
CA GLY A 78 10.65 16.50 -16.75
C GLY A 78 12.12 16.94 -16.77
N VAL A 79 12.35 18.22 -16.47
CA VAL A 79 13.69 18.83 -16.44
C VAL A 79 13.97 19.57 -15.13
N VAL A 80 15.18 19.35 -14.61
CA VAL A 80 15.81 20.19 -13.59
C VAL A 80 17.05 20.86 -14.19
N LEU A 81 17.26 22.12 -13.84
CA LEU A 81 18.46 22.88 -14.21
C LEU A 81 19.29 23.16 -12.96
N TRP A 82 20.61 23.11 -13.08
CA TRP A 82 21.50 23.43 -11.97
C TRP A 82 22.84 24.03 -12.43
N LYS A 83 23.52 24.70 -11.50
CA LYS A 83 24.92 25.14 -11.65
C LYS A 83 25.84 23.96 -11.35
N ASN A 84 27.03 23.93 -11.93
CA ASN A 84 28.01 22.89 -11.65
C ASN A 84 28.20 22.70 -10.12
N ARG A 85 28.22 21.43 -9.68
CA ARG A 85 28.24 21.01 -8.26
C ARG A 85 27.18 21.70 -7.40
N ALA A 86 25.92 21.34 -7.63
CA ALA A 86 24.74 21.82 -6.89
C ALA A 86 24.32 20.90 -5.73
N TRP A 87 25.28 20.23 -5.11
CA TRP A 87 25.07 19.35 -3.95
C TRP A 87 26.21 19.47 -2.95
N GLU A 88 25.91 19.06 -1.72
CA GLU A 88 26.86 18.95 -0.62
C GLU A 88 26.86 17.52 -0.06
N LYS A 89 28.04 17.05 0.33
CA LYS A 89 28.24 15.77 1.01
C LYS A 89 28.39 16.06 2.49
N VAL A 90 27.45 15.59 3.30
CA VAL A 90 27.57 15.63 4.76
C VAL A 90 28.23 14.33 5.20
N GLU A 91 29.46 14.46 5.70
CA GLU A 91 30.29 13.33 6.09
C GLU A 91 30.39 13.19 7.60
N LYS A 92 30.51 11.94 8.05
CA LYS A 92 30.86 11.59 9.42
C LYS A 92 31.81 10.40 9.39
N ASP A 93 32.96 10.54 10.04
CA ASP A 93 33.99 9.49 10.11
C ASP A 93 34.42 8.97 8.72
N GLY A 94 34.55 9.87 7.73
CA GLY A 94 34.93 9.52 6.35
C GLY A 94 33.84 8.85 5.52
N VAL A 95 32.60 8.78 6.02
CA VAL A 95 31.45 8.21 5.32
C VAL A 95 30.43 9.32 5.05
N VAL A 96 29.95 9.43 3.81
CA VAL A 96 28.82 10.29 3.49
C VAL A 96 27.58 9.73 4.17
N ILE A 97 27.11 10.46 5.18
CA ILE A 97 25.87 10.12 5.87
C ILE A 97 24.68 10.71 5.14
N ARG A 98 24.82 11.82 4.42
CA ARG A 98 23.72 12.48 3.72
C ARG A 98 24.23 13.28 2.51
N TYR A 99 23.49 13.22 1.42
CA TYR A 99 23.61 14.17 0.31
C TYR A 99 22.52 15.24 0.44
N GLU A 100 22.87 16.49 0.18
CA GLU A 100 21.93 17.62 0.15
C GLU A 100 22.02 18.34 -1.18
N ALA A 101 20.88 18.61 -1.81
CA ALA A 101 20.83 19.47 -2.99
C ALA A 101 20.78 20.95 -2.57
N THR A 102 21.68 21.76 -3.12
CA THR A 102 21.80 23.18 -2.80
C THR A 102 20.73 23.97 -3.55
N ARG A 103 19.65 24.35 -2.86
CA ARG A 103 18.46 25.00 -3.45
C ARG A 103 18.80 26.24 -4.30
N GLU A 104 19.76 27.05 -3.85
CA GLU A 104 20.16 28.30 -4.48
C GLU A 104 20.90 28.10 -5.82
N LYS A 105 21.41 26.89 -6.05
CA LYS A 105 22.17 26.52 -7.26
C LYS A 105 21.32 25.77 -8.29
N MET A 106 20.02 25.59 -8.06
CA MET A 106 19.16 24.81 -8.95
C MET A 106 17.78 25.41 -9.16
N SER A 107 17.11 24.98 -10.22
CA SER A 107 15.69 25.23 -10.41
C SER A 107 14.85 24.23 -9.60
N ALA A 108 13.55 24.51 -9.50
CA ALA A 108 12.58 23.45 -9.28
C ALA A 108 12.63 22.46 -10.46
N LEU A 109 12.15 21.24 -10.24
CA LEU A 109 11.83 20.31 -11.32
C LEU A 109 10.55 20.79 -12.01
N TYR A 110 10.61 20.99 -13.33
CA TYR A 110 9.43 21.17 -14.18
C TYR A 110 8.99 19.79 -14.64
N THR A 111 7.81 19.34 -14.23
CA THR A 111 7.41 17.93 -14.41
C THR A 111 6.77 17.69 -15.78
N TRP A 112 6.55 16.42 -16.10
CA TRP A 112 5.82 15.99 -17.28
C TRP A 112 4.38 16.53 -17.39
N GLN A 113 3.79 16.98 -16.27
CA GLN A 113 2.44 17.57 -16.23
C GLN A 113 2.45 19.08 -16.48
N ASP A 114 3.61 19.69 -16.71
CA ASP A 114 3.71 21.13 -16.94
C ASP A 114 3.21 21.48 -18.35
N THR A 115 2.12 22.25 -18.43
CA THR A 115 1.43 22.60 -19.67
C THR A 115 1.78 24.00 -20.18
N ARG A 116 2.89 24.59 -19.72
CA ARG A 116 3.33 25.94 -20.15
C ARG A 116 3.53 26.08 -21.66
N CYS A 117 3.90 24.99 -22.34
CA CYS A 117 4.14 24.97 -23.77
C CYS A 117 2.84 24.64 -24.49
N LYS A 118 1.99 25.66 -24.66
CA LYS A 118 0.71 25.51 -25.38
C LYS A 118 0.93 25.07 -26.83
N PRO A 119 -0.05 24.44 -27.49
CA PRO A 119 0.07 24.01 -28.88
C PRO A 119 0.58 25.12 -29.81
N GLU A 120 0.10 26.35 -29.63
CA GLU A 120 0.51 27.51 -30.45
C GLU A 120 2.00 27.81 -30.30
N PHE A 121 2.56 27.59 -29.10
CA PHE A 121 3.99 27.72 -28.87
C PHE A 121 4.76 26.58 -29.55
N LEU A 122 4.30 25.33 -29.40
CA LEU A 122 4.95 24.16 -30.01
C LEU A 122 4.95 24.24 -31.54
N ASP A 123 3.88 24.74 -32.14
CA ASP A 123 3.74 24.94 -33.59
C ASP A 123 4.73 25.96 -34.16
N THR A 124 5.27 26.85 -33.32
CA THR A 124 6.32 27.80 -33.73
C THR A 124 7.73 27.23 -33.67
N LEU A 125 7.90 25.99 -33.20
CA LEU A 125 9.21 25.34 -33.08
C LEU A 125 9.52 24.53 -34.35
N PRO A 126 10.79 24.41 -34.75
CA PRO A 126 11.16 23.54 -35.86
C PRO A 126 10.83 22.09 -35.51
N LYS A 127 10.42 21.31 -36.52
CA LYS A 127 10.14 19.89 -36.31
C LYS A 127 11.44 19.15 -35.98
N PRO A 128 11.48 18.29 -34.95
CA PRO A 128 12.64 17.46 -34.68
C PRO A 128 12.86 16.47 -35.81
N ASP A 129 14.12 16.11 -36.06
CA ASP A 129 14.46 14.96 -36.89
C ASP A 129 14.40 13.71 -36.01
N SER A 130 13.17 13.23 -35.81
CA SER A 130 12.82 12.09 -34.98
C SER A 130 11.43 11.62 -35.34
N HIS A 131 11.15 10.32 -35.20
CA HIS A 131 9.79 9.81 -35.29
C HIS A 131 8.94 10.20 -34.07
N LEU A 132 9.57 10.62 -32.97
CA LEU A 132 8.88 11.15 -31.79
C LEU A 132 8.64 12.66 -31.92
N GLN A 133 7.42 13.07 -31.54
CA GLN A 133 7.05 14.48 -31.47
C GLN A 133 7.52 15.12 -30.15
N CYS A 134 7.58 16.45 -30.14
CA CYS A 134 7.87 17.23 -28.94
C CYS A 134 6.58 17.77 -28.32
N TYR A 135 6.34 17.47 -27.05
CA TYR A 135 5.12 17.86 -26.33
C TYR A 135 5.43 18.80 -25.15
N SER A 136 4.40 19.45 -24.61
CA SER A 136 4.54 20.18 -23.34
C SER A 136 4.97 19.23 -22.21
N GLY A 137 5.74 19.76 -21.26
CA GLY A 137 6.32 18.98 -20.17
C GLY A 137 7.62 18.26 -20.52
N TYR A 138 8.01 18.24 -21.81
CA TYR A 138 9.29 17.69 -22.23
C TYR A 138 10.43 18.68 -21.95
N GLY A 139 11.62 18.16 -21.67
CA GLY A 139 12.79 18.95 -21.32
C GLY A 139 13.15 20.02 -22.35
N CYS A 140 13.32 19.65 -23.63
CA CYS A 140 13.67 20.62 -24.68
C CYS A 140 12.56 21.66 -24.89
N ALA A 141 11.29 21.26 -24.85
CA ALA A 141 10.17 22.21 -24.94
C ALA A 141 10.21 23.23 -23.79
N THR A 142 10.45 22.77 -22.56
CA THR A 142 10.55 23.63 -21.37
C THR A 142 11.73 24.59 -21.46
N LEU A 143 12.90 24.11 -21.91
CA LEU A 143 14.10 24.92 -22.10
C LEU A 143 13.92 25.97 -23.20
N LEU A 144 13.29 25.61 -24.33
CA LEU A 144 12.93 26.53 -25.41
C LEU A 144 11.94 27.61 -24.93
N TRP A 145 10.94 27.22 -24.14
CA TRP A 145 10.01 28.17 -23.55
C TRP A 145 10.73 29.14 -22.61
N MET A 146 11.64 28.63 -21.77
CA MET A 146 12.47 29.45 -20.90
C MET A 146 13.40 30.38 -21.66
N LEU A 147 13.97 29.94 -22.79
CA LEU A 147 14.82 30.77 -23.64
C LEU A 147 14.04 31.99 -24.16
N ARG A 148 12.81 31.80 -24.62
CA ARG A 148 11.99 32.91 -25.15
C ARG A 148 11.43 33.84 -24.07
N HIS A 149 11.01 33.30 -22.93
CA HIS A 149 10.27 34.09 -21.92
C HIS A 149 11.11 34.49 -20.70
N LYS A 150 12.15 33.72 -20.37
CA LYS A 150 13.01 33.92 -19.18
C LYS A 150 14.51 33.67 -19.49
N PRO A 151 15.08 34.27 -20.55
CA PRO A 151 16.46 34.00 -20.98
C PRO A 151 17.49 34.25 -19.87
N GLU A 152 17.34 35.35 -19.12
CA GLU A 152 18.24 35.69 -18.01
C GLU A 152 18.21 34.65 -16.89
N LYS A 153 17.07 33.98 -16.66
CA LYS A 153 16.99 32.88 -15.70
C LYS A 153 17.72 31.64 -16.22
N LEU A 154 17.59 31.35 -17.51
CA LEU A 154 18.21 30.18 -18.15
C LEU A 154 19.74 30.27 -18.14
N LYS A 155 20.30 31.46 -18.41
CA LYS A 155 21.74 31.74 -18.38
C LYS A 155 22.42 31.46 -17.03
N ASN A 156 21.66 31.40 -15.94
CA ASN A 156 22.20 31.13 -14.60
C ASN A 156 22.57 29.67 -14.34
N PHE A 157 22.24 28.76 -15.26
CA PHE A 157 22.47 27.33 -15.11
C PHE A 157 23.46 26.82 -16.15
N THR A 158 24.21 25.78 -15.78
CA THR A 158 25.23 25.16 -16.64
C THR A 158 24.90 23.73 -17.02
N CYS A 159 23.93 23.11 -16.33
CA CYS A 159 23.56 21.72 -16.49
C CYS A 159 22.03 21.59 -16.54
N SER A 160 21.53 20.62 -17.29
CA SER A 160 20.14 20.18 -17.22
C SER A 160 20.02 18.69 -17.53
N ALA A 161 19.08 18.01 -16.86
CA ALA A 161 18.70 16.61 -17.10
C ALA A 161 17.39 16.30 -16.36
N THR A 162 16.96 15.04 -16.36
CA THR A 162 15.85 14.60 -15.49
C THR A 162 16.28 14.62 -14.01
N VAL A 163 15.33 14.49 -13.08
CA VAL A 163 15.65 14.52 -11.64
C VAL A 163 16.46 13.30 -11.19
N GLN A 164 16.25 12.14 -11.83
CA GLN A 164 17.00 10.91 -11.59
C GLN A 164 18.42 11.00 -12.15
N ASP A 165 18.60 11.66 -13.30
CA ASP A 165 19.92 11.93 -13.85
C ASP A 165 20.69 12.91 -12.94
N PHE A 166 20.01 13.90 -12.35
CA PHE A 166 20.62 14.77 -11.32
C PHE A 166 21.10 13.97 -10.11
N VAL A 167 20.30 13.01 -9.61
CA VAL A 167 20.71 12.12 -8.51
C VAL A 167 21.92 11.27 -8.91
N VAL A 168 21.97 10.75 -10.13
CA VAL A 168 23.13 10.01 -10.64
C VAL A 168 24.37 10.91 -10.71
N ALA A 169 24.25 12.12 -11.25
CA ALA A 169 25.34 13.10 -11.29
C ALA A 169 25.86 13.43 -9.88
N MET A 170 24.96 13.58 -8.91
CA MET A 170 25.30 13.82 -7.51
C MET A 170 26.06 12.65 -6.87
N LEU A 171 25.62 11.41 -7.08
CA LEU A 171 26.25 10.22 -6.50
C LEU A 171 27.65 9.98 -7.08
N CYS A 172 27.79 10.19 -8.39
CA CYS A 172 29.04 9.99 -9.12
C CYS A 172 29.95 11.22 -9.16
N ASP A 173 29.52 12.35 -8.58
CA ASP A 173 30.21 13.64 -8.60
C ASP A 173 30.57 14.11 -10.02
N LEU A 174 29.63 13.93 -10.97
CA LEU A 174 29.86 14.22 -12.39
C LEU A 174 29.89 15.73 -12.64
N GLU A 175 30.88 16.18 -13.41
CA GLU A 175 30.96 17.57 -13.89
C GLU A 175 29.95 17.87 -15.00
N SER A 176 29.62 16.87 -15.81
CA SER A 176 28.64 16.97 -16.89
C SER A 176 27.56 15.90 -16.72
N PRO A 177 26.27 16.26 -16.78
CA PRO A 177 25.20 15.30 -16.63
C PRO A 177 25.19 14.29 -17.76
N ILE A 178 24.83 13.05 -17.41
CA ILE A 178 24.56 11.97 -18.32
C ILE A 178 23.06 11.69 -18.32
N ILE A 179 22.52 11.34 -19.49
CA ILE A 179 21.14 10.91 -19.67
C ILE A 179 21.11 9.58 -20.43
N SER A 180 20.13 8.72 -20.14
CA SER A 180 19.89 7.55 -20.99
C SER A 180 19.25 7.94 -22.32
N ASP A 181 19.45 7.13 -23.35
CA ASP A 181 18.68 7.20 -24.60
C ASP A 181 17.16 7.16 -24.38
N GLN A 182 16.70 6.43 -23.37
CA GLN A 182 15.30 6.39 -22.93
C GLN A 182 14.79 7.76 -22.45
N ASN A 183 15.52 8.41 -21.55
CA ASN A 183 15.16 9.72 -21.02
C ASN A 183 15.37 10.82 -22.07
N ALA A 184 16.39 10.72 -22.92
CA ALA A 184 16.66 11.66 -24.01
C ALA A 184 15.53 11.67 -25.05
N ALA A 185 15.04 10.48 -25.46
CA ALA A 185 13.88 10.36 -26.32
C ALA A 185 12.64 11.05 -25.74
N SER A 186 12.50 11.03 -24.41
CA SER A 186 11.39 11.66 -23.68
C SER A 186 11.47 13.18 -23.58
N TRP A 187 12.58 13.80 -24.03
CA TRP A 187 12.82 15.25 -23.99
C TRP A 187 12.51 15.96 -25.31
N GLY A 188 12.32 15.23 -26.41
CA GLY A 188 12.19 15.78 -27.75
C GLY A 188 13.52 16.29 -28.32
N TYR A 189 13.57 16.49 -29.64
CA TYR A 189 14.79 16.85 -30.38
C TYR A 189 15.94 15.85 -30.22
N PHE A 190 15.60 14.57 -30.10
CA PHE A 190 16.52 13.45 -30.03
C PHE A 190 16.15 12.43 -31.11
N ASN A 191 17.10 12.10 -31.97
CA ASN A 191 16.94 11.07 -32.99
C ASN A 191 17.28 9.71 -32.36
N THR A 192 16.29 8.84 -32.21
CA THR A 192 16.49 7.55 -31.55
C THR A 192 17.20 6.52 -32.43
N GLU A 193 17.16 6.68 -33.76
CA GLU A 193 17.77 5.75 -34.70
C GLU A 193 19.29 5.87 -34.70
N ILE A 194 19.80 7.11 -34.72
CA ILE A 194 21.25 7.39 -34.64
C ILE A 194 21.73 7.64 -33.20
N ASN A 195 20.81 7.77 -32.23
CA ASN A 195 21.09 7.97 -30.81
C ASN A 195 21.83 9.29 -30.51
N GLU A 196 21.38 10.37 -31.15
CA GLU A 196 21.98 11.70 -31.04
C GLU A 196 20.93 12.81 -30.86
N TRP A 197 21.32 13.91 -30.20
CA TRP A 197 20.52 15.13 -30.17
C TRP A 197 20.46 15.77 -31.57
N ASN A 198 19.34 16.42 -31.92
CA ASN A 198 19.22 17.21 -33.14
C ASN A 198 19.96 18.57 -33.01
N ILE A 199 21.27 18.53 -32.81
CA ILE A 199 22.12 19.69 -32.47
C ILE A 199 22.00 20.81 -33.49
N GLU A 200 22.04 20.49 -34.79
CA GLU A 200 22.00 21.53 -35.84
C GLU A 200 20.63 22.23 -35.91
N ILE A 201 19.53 21.49 -35.72
CA ILE A 201 18.18 22.07 -35.61
C ILE A 201 18.09 22.99 -34.40
N LEU A 202 18.58 22.53 -33.25
CA LEU A 202 18.56 23.31 -32.00
C LEU A 202 19.43 24.57 -32.10
N LYS A 203 20.61 24.50 -32.71
CA LYS A 203 21.46 25.68 -32.97
C LYS A 203 20.79 26.72 -33.85
N SER A 204 20.01 26.29 -34.86
CA SER A 204 19.32 27.22 -35.78
C SER A 204 18.29 28.14 -35.10
N ILE A 205 17.88 27.82 -33.88
CA ILE A 205 16.93 28.59 -33.06
C ILE A 205 17.56 29.09 -31.74
N ASP A 206 18.88 29.25 -31.73
CA ASP A 206 19.67 29.76 -30.60
C ASP A 206 19.51 28.95 -29.31
N PHE A 207 19.17 27.65 -29.41
CA PHE A 207 19.07 26.79 -28.23
C PHE A 207 20.45 26.64 -27.57
N PRO A 208 20.55 26.74 -26.23
CA PRO A 208 21.80 26.53 -25.50
C PRO A 208 22.17 25.05 -25.45
N VAL A 209 22.77 24.53 -26.53
CA VAL A 209 23.14 23.11 -26.67
C VAL A 209 24.09 22.61 -25.59
N ASN A 210 24.80 23.50 -24.90
CA ASN A 210 25.63 23.18 -23.74
C ASN A 210 24.82 22.71 -22.52
N LEU A 211 23.51 22.96 -22.48
CA LEU A 211 22.62 22.43 -21.44
C LEU A 211 22.17 20.99 -21.71
N LEU A 212 22.39 20.45 -22.91
CA LEU A 212 22.04 19.07 -23.23
C LEU A 212 22.99 18.10 -22.53
N PRO A 213 22.46 17.12 -21.79
CA PRO A 213 23.28 16.11 -21.15
C PRO A 213 23.92 15.16 -22.18
N LYS A 214 25.05 14.56 -21.79
CA LYS A 214 25.72 13.54 -22.60
C LYS A 214 24.87 12.27 -22.64
N ILE A 215 24.64 11.73 -23.82
CA ILE A 215 23.85 10.51 -24.00
C ILE A 215 24.71 9.29 -23.69
N VAL A 216 24.14 8.35 -22.92
CA VAL A 216 24.69 7.00 -22.71
C VAL A 216 23.57 5.99 -22.91
N LYS A 217 23.89 4.83 -23.46
CA LYS A 217 22.91 3.77 -23.70
C LYS A 217 22.31 3.28 -22.37
N SER A 218 20.99 3.10 -22.34
CA SER A 218 20.30 2.44 -21.22
C SER A 218 20.89 1.06 -20.91
N GLY A 219 21.02 0.74 -19.62
CA GLY A 219 21.75 -0.42 -19.12
C GLY A 219 23.24 -0.19 -18.84
N GLY A 220 23.82 0.90 -19.38
CA GLY A 220 25.22 1.27 -19.13
C GLY A 220 25.51 1.84 -17.75
N ILE A 221 26.81 2.02 -17.45
CA ILE A 221 27.31 2.67 -16.24
C ILE A 221 27.49 4.17 -16.47
N ALA A 222 26.95 5.00 -15.58
CA ALA A 222 27.16 6.45 -15.59
C ALA A 222 28.45 6.86 -14.89
N GLY A 223 28.88 6.08 -13.89
CA GLY A 223 30.09 6.32 -13.11
C GLY A 223 30.14 5.41 -11.90
N THR A 224 30.96 5.76 -10.91
CA THR A 224 31.05 5.05 -9.64
C THR A 224 30.72 5.99 -8.50
N LEU A 225 30.24 5.43 -7.39
CA LEU A 225 29.95 6.20 -6.19
C LEU A 225 31.24 6.87 -5.70
N SER A 226 31.24 8.20 -5.68
CA SER A 226 32.42 9.03 -5.41
C SER A 226 32.95 8.97 -3.98
N SER A 227 32.14 8.49 -3.04
CA SER A 227 32.48 8.37 -1.61
C SER A 227 31.55 7.35 -0.96
N SER A 228 32.00 6.62 0.07
CA SER A 228 31.11 5.66 0.76
C SER A 228 29.83 6.33 1.26
N TRP A 229 28.67 5.71 1.02
CA TRP A 229 27.37 6.30 1.33
C TRP A 229 26.52 5.40 2.22
N ASN A 230 26.31 5.81 3.48
CA ASN A 230 25.56 5.02 4.47
C ASN A 230 26.02 3.56 4.62
N GLY A 231 27.28 3.26 4.29
CA GLY A 231 27.86 1.92 4.32
C GLY A 231 27.95 1.23 2.96
N ILE A 232 27.36 1.80 1.89
CA ILE A 232 27.63 1.36 0.53
C ILE A 232 29.11 1.68 0.21
N PRO A 233 29.90 0.73 -0.32
CA PRO A 233 31.30 0.96 -0.62
C PRO A 233 31.52 2.13 -1.60
N GLU A 234 32.59 2.89 -1.38
CA GLU A 234 33.10 3.79 -2.40
C GLU A 234 33.50 2.99 -3.65
N GLY A 235 33.33 3.57 -4.84
CA GLY A 235 33.63 2.88 -6.09
C GLY A 235 32.52 1.96 -6.59
N THR A 236 31.42 1.76 -5.85
CA THR A 236 30.26 1.00 -6.33
C THR A 236 29.72 1.58 -7.64
N PRO A 237 29.66 0.81 -8.74
CA PRO A 237 29.11 1.26 -10.01
C PRO A 237 27.67 1.77 -9.90
N VAL A 238 27.39 2.90 -10.54
CA VAL A 238 26.06 3.51 -10.63
C VAL A 238 25.63 3.49 -12.10
N GLY A 239 24.51 2.81 -12.37
CA GLY A 239 23.91 2.75 -13.69
C GLY A 239 23.38 4.11 -14.14
N VAL A 240 23.34 4.33 -15.45
CA VAL A 240 22.62 5.47 -16.03
C VAL A 240 21.15 5.41 -15.62
N ALA A 241 20.54 6.56 -15.33
CA ALA A 241 19.15 6.57 -14.92
C ALA A 241 18.22 6.21 -16.09
N MET A 242 17.28 5.31 -15.83
CA MET A 242 16.38 4.73 -16.84
C MET A 242 14.95 5.26 -16.69
N GLY A 243 14.16 5.11 -17.75
CA GLY A 243 12.74 5.47 -17.72
C GLY A 243 11.92 4.49 -16.86
N ASP A 244 10.98 5.02 -16.08
CA ASP A 244 10.10 4.21 -15.22
C ASP A 244 9.23 3.23 -16.02
N LEU A 245 8.69 3.64 -17.16
CA LEU A 245 7.90 2.80 -18.05
C LEU A 245 8.71 1.60 -18.57
N GLN A 246 9.91 1.85 -19.11
CA GLN A 246 10.82 0.81 -19.58
C GLN A 246 11.15 -0.17 -18.46
N CYS A 247 11.46 0.33 -17.28
CA CYS A 247 11.77 -0.51 -16.12
C CYS A 247 10.57 -1.33 -15.65
N SER A 248 9.37 -0.76 -15.69
CA SER A 248 8.12 -1.44 -15.31
C SER A 248 7.77 -2.57 -16.28
N ILE A 249 7.92 -2.33 -17.59
CA ILE A 249 7.71 -3.36 -18.61
C ILE A 249 8.74 -4.46 -18.45
N LEU A 250 10.00 -4.10 -18.25
CA LEU A 250 11.07 -5.07 -18.04
C LEU A 250 10.83 -5.97 -16.83
N ALA A 251 10.31 -5.40 -15.74
CA ALA A 251 9.95 -6.16 -14.56
C ALA A 251 8.78 -7.14 -14.77
N THR A 252 7.94 -6.88 -15.79
CA THR A 252 6.69 -7.63 -16.01
C THR A 252 6.80 -8.63 -17.16
N LEU A 253 7.54 -8.28 -18.22
CA LEU A 253 7.68 -9.06 -19.45
C LEU A 253 8.37 -10.40 -19.17
N GLU A 254 7.77 -11.53 -19.55
CA GLU A 254 8.40 -12.85 -19.43
C GLU A 254 9.01 -13.31 -20.73
N THR A 255 8.32 -13.08 -21.85
CA THR A 255 8.78 -13.46 -23.18
C THR A 255 8.54 -12.34 -24.18
N ARG A 256 9.19 -12.41 -25.35
CA ARG A 256 8.93 -11.51 -26.48
C ARG A 256 7.51 -11.68 -27.07
N GLY A 257 6.82 -12.78 -26.75
CA GLY A 257 5.43 -13.01 -27.15
C GLY A 257 4.40 -12.40 -26.20
N ASP A 258 4.82 -11.59 -25.23
CA ASP A 258 3.94 -10.95 -24.24
C ASP A 258 3.71 -9.48 -24.60
N ALA A 259 2.45 -9.02 -24.52
CA ALA A 259 2.14 -7.61 -24.38
C ALA A 259 1.96 -7.28 -22.90
N VAL A 260 2.39 -6.11 -22.45
CA VAL A 260 2.23 -5.67 -21.06
C VAL A 260 1.15 -4.60 -20.99
N LEU A 261 0.09 -4.86 -20.23
CA LEU A 261 -1.00 -3.91 -19.99
C LEU A 261 -0.97 -3.42 -18.54
N ASN A 262 -0.66 -2.15 -18.34
CA ASN A 262 -0.71 -1.50 -17.03
C ASN A 262 -1.92 -0.58 -16.94
N ILE A 263 -2.85 -0.86 -16.02
CA ILE A 263 -3.90 0.11 -15.66
C ILE A 263 -3.85 0.38 -14.17
N SER A 264 -3.43 1.60 -13.84
CA SER A 264 -3.41 2.15 -12.49
C SER A 264 -4.17 3.47 -12.47
N THR A 265 -3.50 4.61 -12.32
CA THR A 265 -4.16 5.92 -12.49
C THR A 265 -4.48 6.18 -13.96
N SER A 266 -3.48 6.01 -14.84
CA SER A 266 -3.61 6.02 -16.31
C SER A 266 -3.58 4.58 -16.86
N ALA A 267 -3.59 4.42 -18.19
CA ALA A 267 -3.52 3.12 -18.83
C ALA A 267 -2.45 3.07 -19.94
N GLN A 268 -1.69 1.98 -20.01
CA GLN A 268 -0.59 1.80 -20.96
C GLN A 268 -0.56 0.35 -21.47
N LEU A 269 -0.57 0.17 -22.78
CA LEU A 269 -0.31 -1.12 -23.43
C LEU A 269 1.01 -1.02 -24.19
N ALA A 270 1.91 -1.99 -23.96
CA ALA A 270 3.22 -2.00 -24.58
C ALA A 270 3.64 -3.37 -25.11
N ILE A 271 4.36 -3.37 -26.23
CA ILE A 271 5.04 -4.52 -26.81
C ILE A 271 6.50 -4.17 -27.13
N VAL A 272 7.37 -5.18 -27.21
CA VAL A 272 8.78 -4.98 -27.58
C VAL A 272 9.02 -5.41 -29.03
N VAL A 273 9.60 -4.52 -29.84
CA VAL A 273 9.94 -4.76 -31.24
C VAL A 273 11.41 -4.43 -31.51
N ASP A 274 12.01 -5.04 -32.51
CA ASP A 274 13.45 -4.88 -32.77
C ASP A 274 13.78 -3.62 -33.57
N LYS A 275 12.84 -3.12 -34.37
CA LYS A 275 13.01 -1.92 -35.20
C LYS A 275 11.75 -1.08 -35.18
N ILE A 276 11.90 0.20 -35.43
CA ILE A 276 10.78 1.10 -35.67
C ILE A 276 10.10 0.67 -36.97
N SER A 277 8.78 0.57 -36.95
CA SER A 277 7.98 0.33 -38.13
C SER A 277 6.72 1.19 -38.10
N ASP A 278 6.25 1.61 -39.27
CA ASP A 278 4.94 2.21 -39.37
C ASP A 278 3.88 1.11 -39.21
N LEU A 279 3.16 1.15 -38.11
CA LEU A 279 2.07 0.21 -37.80
C LEU A 279 0.70 0.78 -38.20
N GLY A 280 0.67 1.89 -38.96
CA GLY A 280 -0.55 2.52 -39.47
C GLY A 280 -1.38 3.23 -38.40
N CYS A 281 -0.82 3.44 -37.20
CA CYS A 281 -1.49 4.11 -36.09
C CYS A 281 -0.66 5.30 -35.62
N GLN A 282 -1.21 6.51 -35.69
CA GLN A 282 -0.50 7.74 -35.29
C GLN A 282 -0.45 7.94 -33.76
N THR A 283 -1.19 7.13 -33.01
CA THR A 283 -1.39 7.26 -31.56
C THR A 283 -0.43 6.43 -30.72
N ILE A 284 0.43 5.62 -31.36
CA ILE A 284 1.44 4.83 -30.67
C ILE A 284 2.80 5.50 -30.76
N GLU A 285 3.59 5.35 -29.71
CA GLU A 285 4.96 5.86 -29.67
C GLU A 285 5.95 4.70 -29.70
N HIS A 286 7.05 4.88 -30.43
CA HIS A 286 8.19 3.95 -30.39
C HIS A 286 9.25 4.53 -29.46
N LEU A 287 9.35 4.01 -28.24
CA LEU A 287 10.31 4.49 -27.25
C LEU A 287 11.54 3.58 -27.23
N PRO A 288 12.78 4.11 -27.11
CA PRO A 288 13.96 3.28 -26.92
C PRO A 288 13.79 2.33 -25.74
N TYR A 289 14.25 1.11 -25.92
CA TYR A 289 14.26 0.05 -24.92
C TYR A 289 15.65 -0.58 -24.81
N PHE A 290 15.78 -1.58 -23.95
CA PHE A 290 17.02 -2.31 -23.74
C PHE A 290 17.47 -3.07 -25.00
N ASN A 291 18.77 -3.35 -25.10
CA ASN A 291 19.37 -4.17 -26.16
C ASN A 291 19.05 -3.68 -27.59
N ASN A 292 19.08 -2.37 -27.82
CA ASN A 292 18.78 -1.75 -29.12
C ASN A 292 17.41 -2.12 -29.70
N THR A 293 16.43 -2.37 -28.84
CA THR A 293 15.04 -2.61 -29.24
C THR A 293 14.16 -1.42 -28.85
N TYR A 294 12.89 -1.47 -29.23
CA TYR A 294 11.92 -0.41 -29.02
C TYR A 294 10.69 -0.94 -28.31
N LEU A 295 10.08 -0.10 -27.48
CA LEU A 295 8.73 -0.28 -26.99
C LEU A 295 7.77 0.42 -27.93
N VAL A 296 6.80 -0.31 -28.45
CA VAL A 296 5.61 0.30 -29.05
C VAL A 296 4.59 0.49 -27.94
N VAL A 297 4.18 1.73 -27.67
CA VAL A 297 3.35 2.06 -26.52
C VAL A 297 2.09 2.80 -26.95
N ALA A 298 0.94 2.27 -26.57
CA ALA A 298 -0.31 3.04 -26.49
C ALA A 298 -0.47 3.54 -25.05
N ALA A 299 -0.40 4.86 -24.86
CA ALA A 299 -0.48 5.49 -23.55
C ALA A 299 -1.72 6.39 -23.47
N SER A 300 -2.72 5.95 -22.71
CA SER A 300 -3.95 6.67 -22.41
C SER A 300 -3.81 7.44 -21.10
N LEU A 301 -4.14 8.73 -21.11
CA LEU A 301 -4.31 9.52 -19.87
C LEU A 301 -5.47 9.03 -19.02
N ASN A 302 -6.38 8.27 -19.62
CA ASN A 302 -7.64 7.80 -19.05
C ASN A 302 -7.53 6.32 -18.67
N GLY A 303 -7.61 6.04 -17.37
CA GLY A 303 -7.51 4.69 -16.80
C GLY A 303 -8.33 4.59 -15.53
N GLY A 304 -7.72 4.14 -14.42
CA GLY A 304 -8.40 4.06 -13.14
C GLY A 304 -8.82 5.43 -12.57
N ASN A 305 -8.24 6.53 -13.02
CA ASN A 305 -8.68 7.89 -12.65
C ASN A 305 -10.10 8.21 -13.12
N VAL A 306 -10.51 7.76 -14.30
CA VAL A 306 -11.86 7.94 -14.84
C VAL A 306 -12.85 7.13 -14.01
N LEU A 307 -12.53 5.85 -13.76
CA LEU A 307 -13.35 4.99 -12.92
C LEU A 307 -13.48 5.55 -11.49
N ALA A 308 -12.37 6.02 -10.90
CA ALA A 308 -12.39 6.65 -9.58
C ALA A 308 -13.21 7.94 -9.55
N THR A 309 -13.20 8.72 -10.63
CA THR A 309 -14.03 9.92 -10.73
C THR A 309 -15.51 9.55 -10.82
N PHE A 310 -15.85 8.52 -11.59
CA PHE A 310 -17.22 7.99 -11.65
C PHE A 310 -17.70 7.52 -10.27
N VAL A 311 -16.86 6.80 -9.52
CA VAL A 311 -17.19 6.37 -8.13
C VAL A 311 -17.35 7.56 -7.19
N LYS A 312 -16.46 8.56 -7.25
CA LYS A 312 -16.57 9.79 -6.45
C LYS A 312 -17.85 10.57 -6.76
N MET A 313 -18.22 10.65 -8.03
CA MET A 313 -19.47 11.28 -8.46
C MET A 313 -20.69 10.58 -7.84
N LEU A 314 -20.75 9.25 -7.93
CA LEU A 314 -21.83 8.47 -7.31
C LEU A 314 -21.85 8.64 -5.79
N GLN A 315 -20.69 8.64 -5.14
CA GLN A 315 -20.58 8.89 -3.70
C GLN A 315 -21.17 10.25 -3.33
N GLN A 316 -20.83 11.28 -4.09
CA GLN A 316 -21.30 12.65 -3.87
C GLN A 316 -22.83 12.74 -4.06
N TRP A 317 -23.39 12.13 -5.11
CA TRP A 317 -24.84 12.08 -5.31
C TRP A 317 -25.55 11.36 -4.16
N MET A 318 -25.04 10.19 -3.76
CA MET A 318 -25.63 9.44 -2.64
C MET A 318 -25.61 10.27 -1.35
N LEU A 319 -24.53 11.02 -1.09
CA LEU A 319 -24.45 11.94 0.04
C LEU A 319 -25.48 13.07 -0.05
N GLU A 320 -25.67 13.66 -1.23
CA GLU A 320 -26.69 14.71 -1.47
C GLU A 320 -28.11 14.22 -1.23
N PHE A 321 -28.39 12.95 -1.54
CA PHE A 321 -29.67 12.29 -1.21
C PHE A 321 -29.77 11.81 0.25
N GLY A 322 -28.77 12.08 1.10
CA GLY A 322 -28.77 11.72 2.51
C GLY A 322 -28.29 10.29 2.82
N PHE A 323 -27.67 9.61 1.85
CA PHE A 323 -27.16 8.25 1.97
C PHE A 323 -25.62 8.24 1.90
N PRO A 324 -24.90 8.46 3.02
CA PRO A 324 -23.44 8.37 3.01
C PRO A 324 -22.97 6.93 2.76
N ILE A 325 -22.37 6.69 1.60
CA ILE A 325 -21.83 5.38 1.22
C ILE A 325 -20.30 5.46 1.03
N PRO A 326 -19.51 4.58 1.66
CA PRO A 326 -18.07 4.50 1.41
C PRO A 326 -17.74 4.09 -0.04
N GLN A 327 -16.70 4.67 -0.65
CA GLN A 327 -16.28 4.30 -2.02
C GLN A 327 -15.99 2.82 -2.17
N SER A 328 -15.44 2.16 -1.14
CA SER A 328 -15.17 0.72 -1.18
C SER A 328 -16.43 -0.11 -1.46
N LYS A 329 -17.59 0.32 -0.92
CA LYS A 329 -18.89 -0.35 -1.16
C LYS A 329 -19.45 -0.04 -2.54
N LEU A 330 -19.23 1.19 -3.02
CA LEU A 330 -19.58 1.53 -4.40
C LEU A 330 -18.77 0.69 -5.40
N TRP A 331 -17.44 0.57 -5.21
CA TRP A 331 -16.59 -0.29 -6.04
C TRP A 331 -17.05 -1.74 -6.07
N GLU A 332 -17.25 -2.34 -4.88
CA GLU A 332 -17.74 -3.72 -4.74
C GLU A 332 -19.06 -3.92 -5.50
N LYS A 333 -20.02 -3.01 -5.30
CA LYS A 333 -21.35 -3.09 -5.92
C LYS A 333 -21.30 -2.86 -7.43
N LEU A 334 -20.51 -1.90 -7.90
CA LEU A 334 -20.34 -1.59 -9.32
C LEU A 334 -19.72 -2.76 -10.08
N ILE A 335 -18.68 -3.37 -9.52
CA ILE A 335 -18.04 -4.55 -10.12
C ILE A 335 -19.05 -5.71 -10.20
N ALA A 336 -19.76 -6.01 -9.11
CA ALA A 336 -20.79 -7.05 -9.12
C ALA A 336 -21.89 -6.78 -10.17
N LEU A 337 -22.46 -5.57 -10.17
CA LEU A 337 -23.49 -5.18 -11.13
C LEU A 337 -23.00 -5.18 -12.58
N GLY A 338 -21.75 -4.79 -12.84
CA GLY A 338 -21.16 -4.78 -14.18
C GLY A 338 -20.83 -6.19 -14.70
N LEU A 339 -20.53 -7.13 -13.81
CA LEU A 339 -20.39 -8.54 -14.14
C LEU A 339 -21.75 -9.18 -14.45
N ASP A 340 -22.76 -8.91 -13.61
CA ASP A 340 -24.13 -9.43 -13.75
C ASP A 340 -24.88 -8.83 -14.93
N ALA A 341 -24.50 -7.62 -15.38
CA ALA A 341 -25.11 -6.96 -16.52
C ALA A 341 -25.01 -7.85 -17.78
N PRO A 342 -26.14 -8.23 -18.41
CA PRO A 342 -26.17 -9.01 -19.63
C PRO A 342 -25.27 -8.44 -20.74
N GLY A 343 -24.79 -9.31 -21.64
CA GLY A 343 -24.06 -8.85 -22.84
C GLY A 343 -24.97 -8.06 -23.80
N GLY A 344 -24.39 -7.15 -24.58
CA GLY A 344 -25.08 -6.50 -25.70
C GLY A 344 -25.63 -5.09 -25.47
N THR A 345 -24.99 -4.24 -24.66
CA THR A 345 -25.33 -2.81 -24.60
C THR A 345 -24.74 -2.05 -25.81
N ASN A 346 -25.52 -1.13 -26.38
CA ASN A 346 -25.13 -0.17 -27.41
C ASN A 346 -24.66 1.18 -26.83
N MET A 347 -24.75 1.37 -25.51
CA MET A 347 -24.29 2.58 -24.83
C MET A 347 -22.78 2.72 -25.01
N LYS A 348 -22.36 3.85 -25.58
CA LYS A 348 -20.95 4.18 -25.80
C LYS A 348 -20.55 5.33 -24.89
N ILE A 349 -19.48 5.15 -24.11
CA ILE A 349 -18.97 6.17 -23.20
C ILE A 349 -17.60 6.61 -23.70
N ILE A 350 -17.46 7.84 -24.18
CA ILE A 350 -16.14 8.38 -24.50
C ILE A 350 -15.46 8.76 -23.17
N PRO A 351 -14.38 8.09 -22.73
CA PRO A 351 -13.88 8.21 -21.36
C PRO A 351 -12.84 9.32 -21.19
N LEU A 352 -12.79 10.30 -22.10
CA LEU A 352 -11.72 11.30 -22.21
C LEU A 352 -11.89 12.47 -21.24
N LEU A 353 -12.00 12.16 -19.93
CA LEU A 353 -12.19 13.16 -18.88
C LEU A 353 -10.99 14.12 -18.77
N LEU A 354 -9.79 13.62 -19.08
CA LEU A 354 -8.54 14.40 -19.05
C LEU A 354 -8.05 14.81 -20.45
N GLY A 355 -8.90 14.68 -21.48
CA GLY A 355 -8.45 14.67 -22.87
C GLY A 355 -7.59 13.45 -23.15
N GLU A 356 -6.88 13.46 -24.28
CA GLU A 356 -5.88 12.44 -24.62
C GLU A 356 -4.62 13.08 -25.20
N ARG A 357 -3.47 12.40 -25.18
CA ARG A 357 -2.22 12.98 -25.70
C ARG A 357 -2.32 13.47 -27.15
N HIS A 358 -2.99 12.70 -28.00
CA HIS A 358 -3.22 13.05 -29.40
C HIS A 358 -4.47 13.93 -29.62
N ALA A 359 -5.30 14.11 -28.59
CA ALA A 359 -6.50 14.95 -28.63
C ALA A 359 -6.73 15.66 -27.28
N PRO A 360 -5.87 16.64 -26.91
CA PRO A 360 -5.87 17.20 -25.55
C PRO A 360 -7.14 17.95 -25.17
N THR A 361 -7.87 18.46 -26.17
CA THR A 361 -9.13 19.19 -25.99
C THR A 361 -10.37 18.30 -26.02
N ALA A 362 -10.20 17.00 -26.28
CA ALA A 362 -11.31 16.05 -26.26
C ALA A 362 -11.91 15.96 -24.85
N LYS A 363 -13.22 15.69 -24.78
CA LYS A 363 -13.96 15.61 -23.53
C LYS A 363 -14.73 14.30 -23.45
N ALA A 364 -15.06 13.90 -22.24
CA ALA A 364 -15.93 12.76 -22.01
C ALA A 364 -17.37 13.04 -22.50
N SER A 365 -18.02 12.02 -23.05
CA SER A 365 -19.42 12.06 -23.48
C SER A 365 -20.06 10.68 -23.37
N VAL A 366 -21.39 10.63 -23.41
CA VAL A 366 -22.16 9.38 -23.44
C VAL A 366 -23.14 9.44 -24.60
N GLU A 367 -23.19 8.38 -25.39
CA GLU A 367 -24.03 8.23 -26.58
C GLU A 367 -24.90 6.98 -26.47
N ASN A 368 -25.97 6.93 -27.28
CA ASN A 368 -26.91 5.80 -27.37
C ASN A 368 -27.57 5.42 -26.03
N ILE A 369 -28.01 6.42 -25.24
CA ILE A 369 -28.77 6.17 -24.01
C ILE A 369 -30.21 5.79 -24.37
N ASP A 370 -30.69 4.67 -23.83
CA ASP A 370 -32.09 4.25 -23.93
C ASP A 370 -32.58 3.61 -22.62
N LEU A 371 -33.87 3.28 -22.53
CA LEU A 371 -34.50 2.76 -21.32
C LEU A 371 -33.91 1.42 -20.84
N SER A 372 -33.21 0.68 -21.71
CA SER A 372 -32.65 -0.64 -21.40
C SER A 372 -31.24 -0.59 -20.82
N ASN A 373 -30.49 0.50 -21.02
CA ASN A 373 -29.05 0.54 -20.74
C ASN A 373 -28.62 1.55 -19.65
N ILE A 374 -29.56 2.27 -19.02
CA ILE A 374 -29.27 3.26 -17.95
C ILE A 374 -29.03 2.66 -16.56
N GLN A 375 -29.19 1.35 -16.39
CA GLN A 375 -28.95 0.72 -15.09
C GLN A 375 -27.45 0.75 -14.78
N LEU A 376 -27.12 0.90 -13.49
CA LEU A 376 -25.75 1.15 -13.06
C LEU A 376 -24.74 0.08 -13.51
N GLY A 377 -25.17 -1.18 -13.61
CA GLY A 377 -24.35 -2.27 -14.14
C GLY A 377 -23.98 -2.08 -15.61
N TYR A 378 -24.95 -1.71 -16.47
CA TYR A 378 -24.70 -1.42 -17.88
C TYR A 378 -23.80 -0.19 -18.06
N VAL A 379 -24.06 0.89 -17.31
CA VAL A 379 -23.25 2.11 -17.36
C VAL A 379 -21.79 1.82 -16.97
N PHE A 380 -21.58 1.12 -15.85
CA PHE A 380 -20.23 0.80 -15.38
C PHE A 380 -19.51 -0.17 -16.30
N ARG A 381 -20.23 -1.15 -16.86
CA ARG A 381 -19.72 -2.05 -17.89
C ARG A 381 -19.29 -1.27 -19.14
N SER A 382 -20.16 -0.44 -19.70
CA SER A 382 -19.86 0.41 -20.86
C SER A 382 -18.66 1.32 -20.60
N LEU A 383 -18.49 1.84 -19.37
CA LEU A 383 -17.34 2.66 -19.02
C LEU A 383 -16.03 1.86 -19.05
N CYS A 384 -16.05 0.63 -18.51
CA CYS A 384 -14.89 -0.26 -18.56
C CYS A 384 -14.59 -0.71 -20.00
N ASP A 385 -15.61 -1.10 -20.75
CA ASP A 385 -15.51 -1.50 -22.16
C ASP A 385 -14.90 -0.36 -22.98
N SER A 386 -15.38 0.87 -22.82
CA SER A 386 -14.86 2.02 -23.58
C SER A 386 -13.45 2.48 -23.16
N LEU A 387 -13.01 2.25 -21.92
CA LEU A 387 -11.61 2.47 -21.55
C LEU A 387 -10.68 1.52 -22.31
N ILE A 388 -11.09 0.26 -22.47
CA ILE A 388 -10.34 -0.72 -23.25
C ILE A 388 -10.48 -0.45 -24.75
N GLU A 389 -11.66 -0.05 -25.22
CA GLU A 389 -11.87 0.39 -26.60
C GLU A 389 -10.93 1.53 -26.97
N ASN A 390 -10.73 2.51 -26.07
CA ASN A 390 -9.80 3.61 -26.30
C ASN A 390 -8.37 3.10 -26.54
N LEU A 391 -7.89 2.16 -25.70
CA LEU A 391 -6.58 1.53 -25.90
C LEU A 391 -6.53 0.67 -27.16
N HIS A 392 -7.60 -0.06 -27.46
CA HIS A 392 -7.71 -0.88 -28.67
C HIS A 392 -7.70 -0.02 -29.94
N ASN A 393 -8.33 1.15 -29.92
CA ASN A 393 -8.27 2.10 -31.02
C ASN A 393 -6.87 2.68 -31.19
N MET A 394 -6.11 2.85 -30.10
CA MET A 394 -4.72 3.28 -30.17
C MET A 394 -3.79 2.18 -30.70
N MET A 395 -3.96 0.96 -30.20
CA MET A 395 -3.18 -0.22 -30.59
C MET A 395 -4.12 -1.41 -30.76
N PRO A 396 -4.61 -1.64 -31.99
CA PRO A 396 -5.55 -2.71 -32.30
C PRO A 396 -4.93 -4.09 -32.09
N LYS A 397 -5.78 -5.09 -31.85
CA LYS A 397 -5.38 -6.50 -31.75
C LYS A 397 -4.50 -6.96 -32.92
N GLN A 398 -4.76 -6.49 -34.14
CA GLN A 398 -3.98 -6.89 -35.31
C GLN A 398 -2.49 -6.53 -35.19
N ILE A 399 -2.16 -5.42 -34.53
CA ILE A 399 -0.77 -5.04 -34.25
C ILE A 399 -0.12 -6.08 -33.33
N LEU A 400 -0.83 -6.51 -32.28
CA LEU A 400 -0.34 -7.52 -31.36
C LEU A 400 -0.12 -8.86 -32.08
N LEU A 401 -1.07 -9.29 -32.92
CA LEU A 401 -0.95 -10.53 -33.68
C LEU A 401 0.21 -10.49 -34.68
N ASN A 402 0.38 -9.37 -35.39
CA ASN A 402 1.48 -9.17 -36.34
C ASN A 402 2.85 -9.18 -35.63
N ALA A 403 2.88 -8.73 -34.37
CA ALA A 403 4.06 -8.81 -33.50
C ALA A 403 4.22 -10.18 -32.80
N ASN A 404 3.46 -11.20 -33.20
CA ASN A 404 3.48 -12.55 -32.62
C ASN A 404 3.17 -12.60 -31.11
N ILE A 405 2.35 -11.67 -30.62
CA ILE A 405 1.90 -11.66 -29.23
C ILE A 405 0.87 -12.77 -29.01
N LYS A 406 1.07 -13.54 -27.95
CA LYS A 406 0.26 -14.71 -27.59
C LYS A 406 -0.65 -14.47 -26.38
N ARG A 407 -0.27 -13.52 -25.51
CA ARG A 407 -1.00 -13.18 -24.28
C ARG A 407 -0.73 -11.74 -23.86
N ILE A 408 -1.61 -11.22 -23.01
CA ILE A 408 -1.46 -9.93 -22.34
C ILE A 408 -1.13 -10.20 -20.88
N VAL A 409 0.00 -9.67 -20.41
CA VAL A 409 0.38 -9.69 -19.01
C VAL A 409 -0.10 -8.40 -18.35
N GLY A 410 -1.13 -8.53 -17.52
CA GLY A 410 -1.77 -7.44 -16.79
C GLY A 410 -1.01 -7.04 -15.53
N ASN A 411 -0.90 -5.74 -15.29
CA ASN A 411 -0.46 -5.17 -14.01
C ASN A 411 -1.22 -3.87 -13.68
N GLY A 412 -0.95 -3.32 -12.50
CA GLY A 412 -1.62 -2.11 -12.00
C GLY A 412 -2.88 -2.41 -11.17
N SER A 413 -3.14 -1.57 -10.17
CA SER A 413 -4.24 -1.77 -9.22
C SER A 413 -5.63 -1.53 -9.83
N GLY A 414 -5.71 -0.74 -10.89
CA GLY A 414 -6.95 -0.50 -11.63
C GLY A 414 -7.42 -1.73 -12.40
N LEU A 415 -6.49 -2.47 -13.01
CA LEU A 415 -6.79 -3.72 -13.73
C LEU A 415 -6.95 -4.92 -12.79
N SER A 416 -5.98 -5.15 -11.89
CA SER A 416 -5.94 -6.37 -11.08
C SER A 416 -7.11 -6.52 -10.09
N ARG A 417 -7.77 -5.42 -9.73
CA ARG A 417 -8.91 -5.41 -8.78
C ARG A 417 -10.28 -5.26 -9.45
N ASN A 418 -10.34 -5.16 -10.78
CA ASN A 418 -11.58 -4.89 -11.51
C ASN A 418 -11.84 -5.97 -12.56
N ALA A 419 -12.62 -6.98 -12.18
CA ALA A 419 -12.98 -8.09 -13.06
C ALA A 419 -13.81 -7.67 -14.29
N VAL A 420 -14.55 -6.56 -14.22
CA VAL A 420 -15.29 -6.01 -15.38
C VAL A 420 -14.30 -5.50 -16.43
N LEU A 421 -13.24 -4.81 -15.99
CA LEU A 421 -12.18 -4.31 -16.86
C LEU A 421 -11.32 -5.46 -17.42
N GLN A 422 -11.05 -6.49 -16.63
CA GLN A 422 -10.38 -7.72 -17.09
C GLN A 422 -11.17 -8.40 -18.22
N ARG A 423 -12.48 -8.56 -18.02
CA ARG A 423 -13.38 -9.09 -19.07
C ARG A 423 -13.34 -8.23 -20.33
N ALA A 424 -13.33 -6.90 -20.19
CA ALA A 424 -13.24 -6.00 -21.33
C ALA A 424 -11.95 -6.22 -22.14
N VAL A 425 -10.80 -6.37 -21.47
CA VAL A 425 -9.52 -6.68 -22.13
C VAL A 425 -9.60 -7.97 -22.93
N GLU A 426 -10.09 -9.05 -22.32
CA GLU A 426 -10.24 -10.34 -22.98
C GLU A 426 -11.21 -10.27 -24.17
N ASN A 427 -12.28 -9.48 -24.07
CA ASN A 427 -13.23 -9.32 -25.16
C ASN A 427 -12.63 -8.57 -26.36
N TYR A 428 -12.04 -7.39 -26.13
CA TYR A 428 -11.52 -6.54 -27.21
C TYR A 428 -10.27 -7.14 -27.88
N TYR A 429 -9.38 -7.74 -27.10
CA TYR A 429 -8.15 -8.31 -27.65
C TYR A 429 -8.25 -9.79 -27.98
N SER A 430 -9.20 -10.54 -27.40
CA SER A 430 -9.33 -12.00 -27.56
C SER A 430 -7.97 -12.72 -27.49
N LEU A 431 -7.20 -12.33 -26.48
CA LEU A 431 -5.94 -12.92 -26.05
C LEU A 431 -6.05 -13.20 -24.53
N PRO A 432 -5.42 -14.26 -24.00
CA PRO A 432 -5.42 -14.53 -22.57
C PRO A 432 -4.85 -13.34 -21.78
N LEU A 433 -5.56 -12.93 -20.72
CA LEU A 433 -5.07 -11.97 -19.75
C LEU A 433 -4.51 -12.70 -18.53
N GLU A 434 -3.21 -12.56 -18.28
CA GLU A 434 -2.52 -13.23 -17.19
C GLU A 434 -1.89 -12.20 -16.24
N PHE A 435 -1.78 -12.55 -14.96
CA PHE A 435 -1.12 -11.72 -13.95
C PHE A 435 0.10 -12.44 -13.42
N THR A 436 1.25 -11.76 -13.39
CA THR A 436 2.47 -12.33 -12.84
C THR A 436 2.47 -12.26 -11.30
N SER A 437 2.91 -13.35 -10.67
CA SER A 437 2.93 -13.51 -9.21
C SER A 437 4.07 -12.71 -8.57
N GLY A 438 3.91 -11.40 -8.39
CA GLY A 438 4.68 -10.63 -7.38
C GLY A 438 6.19 -10.45 -7.63
N VAL A 439 6.70 -10.69 -8.84
CA VAL A 439 8.13 -10.57 -9.22
C VAL A 439 8.48 -9.17 -9.75
N HIS A 440 7.76 -8.12 -9.33
CA HIS A 440 7.90 -6.76 -9.89
C HIS A 440 9.26 -6.06 -9.63
N THR A 441 10.17 -6.66 -8.86
CA THR A 441 11.46 -6.05 -8.49
C THR A 441 12.67 -6.84 -9.00
N THR A 442 12.46 -8.08 -9.43
CA THR A 442 13.49 -9.12 -9.62
C THR A 442 14.23 -8.94 -10.95
N LYS A 443 13.50 -8.70 -12.05
CA LYS A 443 14.08 -8.48 -13.40
C LYS A 443 14.67 -7.09 -13.62
N PHE A 444 14.15 -6.06 -12.95
CA PHE A 444 14.71 -4.70 -12.96
C PHE A 444 16.18 -4.71 -12.50
N LEU A 445 16.49 -5.55 -11.52
CA LEU A 445 17.84 -5.67 -10.99
C LEU A 445 18.68 -6.62 -11.84
N GLU A 446 18.14 -7.75 -12.35
CA GLU A 446 18.86 -8.68 -13.26
C GLU A 446 19.52 -8.00 -14.48
N LEU A 447 18.95 -6.92 -15.05
CA LEU A 447 19.54 -6.23 -16.21
C LEU A 447 20.38 -4.99 -15.86
N SER A 448 20.38 -4.58 -14.59
CA SER A 448 21.54 -3.83 -14.11
C SER A 448 22.82 -4.66 -14.14
N PHE A 449 22.80 -5.95 -14.51
CA PHE A 449 24.00 -6.80 -14.65
C PHE A 449 24.42 -7.10 -16.11
N ILE A 450 23.95 -6.33 -17.10
CA ILE A 450 24.41 -6.49 -18.51
C ILE A 450 25.81 -5.87 -18.68
N GLU A 451 26.83 -6.58 -18.23
CA GLU A 451 28.18 -6.52 -18.82
C GLU A 451 28.82 -7.92 -18.79
N ASP A 452 28.47 -8.78 -17.82
CA ASP A 452 29.12 -10.09 -17.66
C ASP A 452 28.66 -11.20 -18.62
N ASN A 453 27.53 -11.05 -19.33
CA ASN A 453 26.99 -12.12 -20.21
C ASN A 453 27.36 -11.99 -21.69
N MET A 454 28.20 -11.03 -22.08
CA MET A 454 28.58 -10.84 -23.49
C MET A 454 29.67 -11.80 -24.02
N GLU A 455 30.25 -12.67 -23.19
CA GLU A 455 31.15 -13.73 -23.68
C GLU A 455 30.46 -15.06 -24.00
N ASN A 456 29.26 -15.32 -23.47
CA ASN A 456 28.62 -16.64 -23.61
C ASN A 456 27.59 -16.75 -24.75
N ILE A 457 27.18 -15.63 -25.37
CA ILE A 457 26.18 -15.63 -26.46
C ILE A 457 26.84 -15.72 -27.86
N LYS A 458 28.18 -15.55 -27.97
CA LYS A 458 28.91 -15.66 -29.24
C LYS A 458 29.31 -17.09 -29.66
N LYS A 459 28.87 -18.13 -28.94
CA LYS A 459 29.28 -19.52 -29.20
C LYS A 459 28.14 -20.48 -29.59
N SER A 460 26.90 -20.01 -29.74
CA SER A 460 25.77 -20.90 -30.07
C SER A 460 25.29 -20.86 -31.51
N ASP A 461 25.93 -20.09 -32.40
CA ASP A 461 25.64 -20.09 -33.82
C ASP A 461 26.71 -20.90 -34.57
N ASP A 462 26.60 -22.23 -34.50
CA ASP A 462 27.04 -23.11 -35.59
C ASP A 462 26.28 -24.45 -35.53
N VAL A 463 25.90 -24.91 -36.72
CA VAL A 463 24.93 -25.96 -37.06
C VAL A 463 25.56 -27.36 -36.95
N ASP A 464 24.86 -28.35 -36.36
CA ASP A 464 24.63 -29.66 -37.02
C ASP A 464 23.69 -30.65 -36.27
N SER A 465 23.12 -31.53 -37.09
CA SER A 465 22.03 -32.52 -36.92
C SER A 465 22.22 -33.67 -35.87
N PRO A 466 21.18 -34.49 -35.58
CA PRO A 466 21.06 -35.26 -34.35
C PRO A 466 21.63 -36.69 -34.44
N THR A 467 22.36 -37.10 -33.41
CA THR A 467 22.55 -38.52 -33.07
C THR A 467 22.18 -38.77 -31.62
N ALA A 468 21.34 -39.79 -31.45
CA ALA A 468 20.93 -40.33 -30.17
C ALA A 468 22.13 -41.03 -29.51
N ASP A 469 22.35 -40.75 -28.22
CA ASP A 469 22.68 -41.80 -27.27
C ASP A 469 22.43 -41.33 -25.84
N GLY A 470 21.71 -42.18 -25.10
CA GLY A 470 21.31 -41.93 -23.73
C GLY A 470 22.47 -42.07 -22.77
N ASN A 471 22.58 -41.13 -21.84
CA ASN A 471 23.09 -41.39 -20.50
C ASN A 471 22.39 -40.46 -19.52
N LEU A 472 21.49 -41.07 -18.74
CA LEU A 472 20.81 -40.47 -17.59
C LEU A 472 21.84 -40.12 -16.51
N LEU A 473 22.21 -38.84 -16.44
CA LEU A 473 22.89 -38.25 -15.29
C LEU A 473 21.86 -37.48 -14.45
N GLN A 474 21.74 -37.91 -13.20
CA GLN A 474 20.81 -37.45 -12.19
C GLN A 474 20.91 -35.94 -11.94
N PRO A 475 19.78 -35.26 -11.62
CA PRO A 475 19.78 -33.84 -11.29
C PRO A 475 20.61 -33.56 -10.01
N PRO A 476 21.32 -32.43 -9.95
CA PRO A 476 22.07 -32.04 -8.77
C PRO A 476 21.12 -31.83 -7.59
N LYS A 477 21.49 -32.43 -6.47
CA LYS A 477 20.76 -32.40 -5.19
C LYS A 477 20.45 -30.95 -4.79
N ASP A 478 19.16 -30.68 -4.65
CA ASP A 478 18.61 -29.56 -3.90
C ASP A 478 19.40 -29.40 -2.59
N LYS A 479 20.12 -28.30 -2.46
CA LYS A 479 20.49 -27.80 -1.14
C LYS A 479 19.21 -27.27 -0.54
N SER A 480 18.65 -28.09 0.34
CA SER A 480 17.56 -27.82 1.25
C SER A 480 17.33 -26.32 1.48
N ILE A 481 16.21 -25.83 0.96
CA ILE A 481 15.41 -24.83 1.65
C ILE A 481 15.38 -25.29 3.10
N ALA A 482 15.98 -24.52 4.01
CA ALA A 482 15.76 -24.74 5.42
C ALA A 482 14.25 -24.74 5.60
N THR A 483 13.69 -25.92 5.85
CA THR A 483 12.30 -26.12 6.19
C THR A 483 11.99 -25.12 7.28
N ARG A 484 11.18 -24.08 6.96
CA ARG A 484 10.64 -23.19 7.98
C ARG A 484 9.93 -24.11 8.95
N ASN A 485 10.54 -24.28 10.12
CA ASN A 485 10.09 -25.19 11.16
C ASN A 485 8.58 -24.98 11.34
N PRO A 486 7.72 -26.02 11.29
CA PRO A 486 6.27 -25.85 11.45
C PRO A 486 5.91 -25.06 12.73
N LEU A 487 6.76 -25.16 13.76
CA LEU A 487 6.69 -24.34 14.97
C LEU A 487 6.82 -22.83 14.72
N MET A 488 7.66 -22.40 13.77
CA MET A 488 7.79 -21.00 13.37
C MET A 488 6.55 -20.48 12.66
N LYS A 489 5.87 -21.33 11.87
CA LYS A 489 4.62 -20.93 11.19
C LYS A 489 3.45 -20.83 12.18
N VAL A 490 3.34 -21.78 13.12
CA VAL A 490 2.34 -21.74 14.22
C VAL A 490 2.54 -20.52 15.11
N ARG A 491 3.79 -20.21 15.48
CA ARG A 491 4.11 -19.00 16.27
C ARG A 491 3.59 -17.73 15.60
N THR A 492 3.72 -17.63 14.29
CA THR A 492 3.24 -16.50 13.51
C THR A 492 1.72 -16.36 13.56
N TYR A 493 0.98 -17.46 13.36
CA TYR A 493 -0.48 -17.44 13.50
C TYR A 493 -0.91 -17.04 14.91
N VAL A 494 -0.24 -17.56 15.95
CA VAL A 494 -0.55 -17.21 17.35
C VAL A 494 -0.30 -15.72 17.61
N LEU A 495 0.79 -15.15 17.10
CA LEU A 495 1.07 -13.72 17.25
C LEU A 495 0.02 -12.84 16.56
N ALA A 496 -0.50 -13.26 15.40
CA ALA A 496 -1.56 -12.56 14.69
C ALA A 496 -2.88 -12.49 15.48
N LEU A 497 -3.14 -13.43 16.39
CA LEU A 497 -4.30 -13.38 17.30
C LEU A 497 -4.19 -12.32 18.39
N ARG A 498 -3.04 -11.63 18.49
CA ARG A 498 -2.70 -10.67 19.53
C ARG A 498 -2.96 -11.22 20.95
N PRO A 499 -2.22 -12.27 21.41
CA PRO A 499 -2.50 -12.96 22.67
C PRO A 499 -2.52 -12.04 23.89
N TRP A 500 -1.75 -10.95 23.84
CA TRP A 500 -1.71 -9.93 24.89
C TRP A 500 -3.06 -9.22 25.11
N SER A 501 -3.95 -9.20 24.12
CA SER A 501 -5.28 -8.60 24.18
C SER A 501 -6.36 -9.57 24.68
N LEU A 502 -6.10 -10.89 24.67
CA LEU A 502 -7.09 -11.91 25.02
C LEU A 502 -7.52 -11.86 26.50
N SER A 503 -6.77 -11.16 27.36
CA SER A 503 -7.20 -10.83 28.72
C SER A 503 -8.57 -10.15 28.73
N GLY A 504 -8.86 -9.34 27.71
CA GLY A 504 -10.11 -8.62 27.54
C GLY A 504 -11.35 -9.52 27.51
N SER A 505 -11.30 -10.74 26.96
CA SER A 505 -12.42 -11.71 27.05
C SER A 505 -12.22 -12.77 28.12
N LEU A 506 -10.97 -13.20 28.35
CA LEU A 506 -10.67 -14.27 29.29
C LEU A 506 -11.09 -13.92 30.72
N LEU A 507 -10.71 -12.74 31.23
CA LEU A 507 -10.98 -12.36 32.61
C LEU A 507 -12.48 -12.15 32.88
N PRO A 508 -13.25 -11.48 32.00
CA PRO A 508 -14.71 -11.41 32.14
C PRO A 508 -15.39 -12.78 32.12
N THR A 509 -14.96 -13.68 31.23
CA THR A 509 -15.51 -15.05 31.15
C THR A 509 -15.23 -15.81 32.45
N LEU A 510 -14.00 -15.76 32.95
CA LEU A 510 -13.62 -16.38 34.22
C LEU A 510 -14.35 -15.75 35.42
N LEU A 511 -14.56 -14.43 35.42
CA LEU A 511 -15.33 -13.75 36.46
C LEU A 511 -16.79 -14.23 36.48
N GLY A 512 -17.45 -14.33 35.32
CA GLY A 512 -18.81 -14.85 35.21
C GLY A 512 -18.92 -16.28 35.74
N ALA A 513 -17.94 -17.13 35.41
CA ALA A 513 -17.85 -18.47 35.95
C ALA A 513 -17.57 -18.50 37.47
N ALA A 514 -16.72 -17.63 37.99
CA ALA A 514 -16.45 -17.52 39.42
C ALA A 514 -17.70 -17.09 40.21
N LEU A 515 -18.49 -16.17 39.64
CA LEU A 515 -19.78 -15.79 40.22
C LEU A 515 -20.79 -16.95 40.16
N ALA A 516 -20.83 -17.70 39.06
CA ALA A 516 -21.65 -18.91 38.95
C ALA A 516 -21.22 -20.00 39.93
N TYR A 517 -19.93 -20.10 40.25
CA TYR A 517 -19.44 -21.02 41.28
C TYR A 517 -19.92 -20.64 42.68
N ARG A 518 -20.02 -19.32 42.96
CA ARG A 518 -20.52 -18.80 44.25
C ARG A 518 -22.05 -18.84 44.35
N LEU A 519 -22.73 -18.76 43.22
CA LEU A 519 -24.19 -18.78 43.06
C LEU A 519 -24.60 -19.87 42.06
N PRO A 520 -24.36 -21.15 42.39
CA PRO A 520 -24.64 -22.24 41.46
C PRO A 520 -26.14 -22.30 41.15
N GLY A 521 -26.45 -22.67 39.90
CA GLY A 521 -27.81 -23.07 39.53
C GLY A 521 -28.12 -24.47 40.07
N ASP A 522 -29.30 -24.99 39.73
CA ASP A 522 -29.81 -26.27 40.23
C ASP A 522 -28.88 -27.46 39.93
N ASN A 523 -28.11 -27.38 38.84
CA ASN A 523 -27.19 -28.42 38.38
C ASN A 523 -25.75 -28.29 38.92
N GLY A 524 -25.49 -27.36 39.84
CA GLY A 524 -24.14 -27.11 40.35
C GLY A 524 -23.20 -26.49 39.30
N PHE A 525 -21.90 -26.45 39.60
CA PHE A 525 -20.89 -25.88 38.71
C PHE A 525 -20.25 -26.94 37.82
N SER A 526 -20.18 -26.69 36.51
CA SER A 526 -19.60 -27.63 35.54
C SER A 526 -18.27 -27.12 34.99
N TRP A 527 -17.19 -27.85 35.25
CA TRP A 527 -15.88 -27.57 34.66
C TRP A 527 -15.86 -27.75 33.14
N VAL A 528 -16.67 -28.69 32.62
CA VAL A 528 -16.83 -28.92 31.19
C VAL A 528 -17.49 -27.72 30.53
N THR A 529 -18.55 -27.18 31.13
CA THR A 529 -19.25 -25.99 30.64
C THR A 529 -18.33 -24.77 30.64
N LEU A 530 -17.46 -24.60 31.65
CA LEU A 530 -16.45 -23.55 31.68
C LEU A 530 -15.47 -23.70 30.52
N LEU A 531 -14.93 -24.91 30.33
CA LEU A 531 -13.97 -25.17 29.26
C LEU A 531 -14.58 -24.89 27.88
N LEU A 532 -15.81 -25.36 27.64
CA LEU A 532 -16.54 -25.09 26.40
C LEU A 532 -16.78 -23.59 26.21
N THR A 533 -17.18 -22.87 27.26
CA THR A 533 -17.37 -21.41 27.20
C THR A 533 -16.07 -20.69 26.79
N LEU A 534 -14.92 -21.08 27.36
CA LEU A 534 -13.62 -20.52 26.99
C LEU A 534 -13.25 -20.85 25.53
N CYS A 535 -13.47 -22.10 25.11
CA CYS A 535 -13.25 -22.55 23.74
C CYS A 535 -14.24 -21.91 22.73
N THR A 536 -15.37 -21.39 23.18
CA THR A 536 -16.28 -20.59 22.35
C THR A 536 -15.80 -19.14 22.25
N VAL A 537 -15.49 -18.49 23.37
CA VAL A 537 -15.24 -17.05 23.42
C VAL A 537 -13.85 -16.67 22.88
N ILE A 538 -12.80 -17.44 23.20
CA ILE A 538 -11.42 -17.09 22.82
C ILE A 538 -11.23 -17.11 21.29
N PRO A 539 -11.69 -18.14 20.55
CA PRO A 539 -11.60 -18.12 19.09
C PRO A 539 -12.37 -16.97 18.45
N VAL A 540 -13.55 -16.62 18.94
CA VAL A 540 -14.33 -15.48 18.41
C VAL A 540 -13.61 -14.16 18.60
N HIS A 541 -12.98 -13.94 19.76
CA HIS A 541 -12.13 -12.76 19.97
C HIS A 541 -10.91 -12.79 19.04
N GLY A 542 -10.22 -13.93 18.93
CA GLY A 542 -9.10 -14.10 18.00
C GLY A 542 -9.50 -13.81 16.54
N ALA A 543 -10.68 -14.27 16.12
CA ALA A 543 -11.23 -13.98 14.81
C ALA A 543 -11.47 -12.48 14.61
N GLY A 544 -12.05 -11.80 15.61
CA GLY A 544 -12.21 -10.34 15.61
C GLY A 544 -10.88 -9.59 15.43
N ASN A 545 -9.81 -10.04 16.10
CA ASN A 545 -8.48 -9.44 15.95
C ASN A 545 -7.94 -9.59 14.52
N VAL A 546 -8.08 -10.77 13.92
CA VAL A 546 -7.61 -11.07 12.56
C VAL A 546 -8.47 -10.35 11.51
N VAL A 547 -9.78 -10.21 11.75
CA VAL A 547 -10.69 -9.39 10.94
C VAL A 547 -10.31 -7.90 11.04
N ASN A 548 -9.94 -7.41 12.23
CA ASN A 548 -9.39 -6.06 12.40
C ASN A 548 -8.12 -5.88 11.56
N THR A 549 -7.16 -6.81 11.63
CA THR A 549 -5.94 -6.80 10.80
C THR A 549 -6.26 -6.71 9.30
N TYR A 550 -7.22 -7.51 8.82
CA TYR A 550 -7.62 -7.51 7.41
C TYR A 550 -8.22 -6.17 6.99
N PHE A 551 -9.23 -5.67 7.70
CA PHE A 551 -9.93 -4.44 7.30
C PHE A 551 -9.07 -3.19 7.49
N ASP A 552 -8.24 -3.12 8.54
CA ASP A 552 -7.28 -2.02 8.71
C ASP A 552 -6.24 -2.00 7.59
N PHE A 553 -5.77 -3.16 7.12
CA PHE A 553 -4.89 -3.26 5.95
C PHE A 553 -5.59 -2.85 4.65
N VAL A 554 -6.79 -3.36 4.37
CA VAL A 554 -7.53 -3.05 3.14
C VAL A 554 -7.91 -1.56 3.04
N LYS A 555 -8.21 -0.93 4.18
CA LYS A 555 -8.48 0.52 4.25
C LYS A 555 -7.22 1.39 4.27
N GLY A 556 -6.03 0.80 4.23
CA GLY A 556 -4.76 1.54 4.21
C GLY A 556 -4.42 2.22 5.54
N ILE A 557 -5.04 1.78 6.64
CA ILE A 557 -4.83 2.29 8.01
C ILE A 557 -3.54 1.69 8.56
N ASP A 558 -3.39 0.38 8.41
CA ASP A 558 -2.19 -0.33 8.82
C ASP A 558 -1.03 -0.02 7.88
N ASN A 559 0.03 0.52 8.45
CA ASN A 559 1.27 0.87 7.78
C ASN A 559 2.47 0.38 8.59
N ARG A 560 3.69 0.58 8.11
CA ARG A 560 4.90 0.03 8.76
C ARG A 560 5.18 0.58 10.16
N LYS A 561 4.49 1.65 10.58
CA LYS A 561 4.56 2.23 11.93
C LYS A 561 3.41 1.76 12.83
N SER A 562 2.42 1.05 12.28
CA SER A 562 1.33 0.47 13.06
C SER A 562 1.84 -0.64 13.97
N ASP A 563 1.13 -0.87 15.08
CA ASP A 563 1.46 -1.94 16.03
C ASP A 563 1.18 -3.33 15.42
N ASP A 564 0.15 -3.43 14.58
CA ASP A 564 -0.08 -4.61 13.75
C ASP A 564 0.58 -4.44 12.39
N ARG A 565 1.45 -5.39 12.07
CA ARG A 565 2.23 -5.43 10.82
C ARG A 565 2.06 -6.76 10.10
N THR A 566 1.11 -7.58 10.54
CA THR A 566 0.93 -8.97 10.08
C THR A 566 0.78 -9.03 8.56
N LEU A 567 -0.07 -8.19 7.98
CA LEU A 567 -0.24 -8.09 6.52
C LEU A 567 0.75 -7.10 5.88
N VAL A 568 1.08 -6.00 6.56
CA VAL A 568 1.96 -4.94 6.05
C VAL A 568 3.38 -5.44 5.76
N ASP A 569 3.90 -6.32 6.61
CA ASP A 569 5.23 -6.92 6.47
C ASP A 569 5.21 -8.27 5.74
N HIS A 570 4.04 -8.71 5.25
CA HIS A 570 3.86 -10.04 4.65
C HIS A 570 4.27 -11.19 5.59
N ILE A 571 4.03 -11.02 6.90
CA ILE A 571 4.25 -12.05 7.91
C ILE A 571 3.25 -13.21 7.70
N LEU A 572 2.00 -12.86 7.37
CA LEU A 572 0.99 -13.76 6.81
C LEU A 572 0.47 -13.17 5.51
N SER A 573 0.04 -14.02 4.58
CA SER A 573 -0.70 -13.57 3.39
C SER A 573 -2.13 -13.15 3.74
N ILE A 574 -2.79 -12.43 2.83
CA ILE A 574 -4.21 -12.06 2.98
C ILE A 574 -5.07 -13.33 3.11
N ASP A 575 -4.81 -14.33 2.26
CA ASP A 575 -5.54 -15.59 2.28
C ASP A 575 -5.32 -16.36 3.59
N GLU A 576 -4.10 -16.31 4.15
CA GLU A 576 -3.79 -16.92 5.44
C GLU A 576 -4.54 -16.24 6.59
N VAL A 577 -4.64 -14.91 6.58
CA VAL A 577 -5.41 -14.12 7.58
C VAL A 577 -6.91 -14.40 7.46
N VAL A 578 -7.47 -14.38 6.24
CA VAL A 578 -8.89 -14.67 6.02
C VAL A 578 -9.23 -16.11 6.40
N SER A 579 -8.39 -17.07 6.00
CA SER A 579 -8.57 -18.49 6.35
C SER A 579 -8.48 -18.70 7.87
N LEU A 580 -7.51 -18.07 8.53
CA LEU A 580 -7.39 -18.12 10.00
C LEU A 580 -8.65 -17.56 10.68
N GLY A 581 -9.16 -16.41 10.22
CA GLY A 581 -10.41 -15.84 10.72
C GLY A 581 -11.60 -16.78 10.55
N ALA A 582 -11.77 -17.38 9.37
CA ALA A 582 -12.83 -18.35 9.09
C ALA A 582 -12.73 -19.60 9.98
N ILE A 583 -11.53 -20.16 10.14
CA ILE A 583 -11.27 -21.32 11.01
C ILE A 583 -11.65 -21.00 12.46
N LEU A 584 -11.29 -19.82 12.96
CA LEU A 584 -11.61 -19.40 14.32
C LEU A 584 -13.11 -19.20 14.55
N TYR A 585 -13.83 -18.61 13.59
CA TYR A 585 -15.28 -18.50 13.66
C TYR A 585 -15.96 -19.87 13.61
N MET A 586 -15.51 -20.78 12.73
CA MET A 586 -16.02 -22.15 12.67
C MET A 586 -15.77 -22.90 13.98
N ALA A 587 -14.58 -22.76 14.57
CA ALA A 587 -14.27 -23.35 15.88
C ALA A 587 -15.17 -22.78 16.98
N GLY A 588 -15.34 -21.45 17.03
CA GLY A 588 -16.25 -20.79 17.97
C GLY A 588 -17.67 -21.31 17.88
N CYS A 589 -18.20 -21.45 16.65
CA CYS A 589 -19.54 -22.00 16.41
C CYS A 589 -19.65 -23.48 16.79
N ALA A 590 -18.65 -24.30 16.49
CA ALA A 590 -18.63 -25.71 16.85
C ALA A 590 -18.65 -25.90 18.38
N PHE A 591 -17.81 -25.17 19.12
CA PHE A 591 -17.83 -25.21 20.57
C PHE A 591 -19.10 -24.62 21.16
N PHE A 592 -19.70 -23.60 20.53
CA PHE A 592 -20.99 -23.06 20.94
C PHE A 592 -22.11 -24.10 20.83
N VAL A 593 -22.15 -24.89 19.76
CA VAL A 593 -23.14 -25.99 19.62
C VAL A 593 -22.97 -27.00 20.76
N LEU A 594 -21.74 -27.40 21.08
CA LEU A 594 -21.47 -28.29 22.22
C LEU A 594 -21.87 -27.64 23.56
N LEU A 595 -21.63 -26.34 23.72
CA LEU A 595 -22.03 -25.59 24.90
C LEU A 595 -23.55 -25.56 25.08
N VAL A 596 -24.31 -25.36 24.01
CA VAL A 596 -25.78 -25.37 24.03
C VAL A 596 -26.32 -26.74 24.47
N ILE A 597 -25.67 -27.84 24.07
CA ILE A 597 -26.08 -29.20 24.45
C ILE A 597 -25.80 -29.46 25.95
N MET A 598 -24.72 -28.89 26.49
CA MET A 598 -24.26 -29.17 27.86
C MET A 598 -24.75 -28.16 28.90
N SER A 599 -25.11 -26.95 28.48
CA SER A 599 -25.56 -25.88 29.36
C SER A 599 -27.01 -26.09 29.80
N PRO A 600 -27.35 -25.77 31.07
CA PRO A 600 -28.74 -25.72 31.52
C PRO A 600 -29.52 -24.51 30.97
N ALA A 601 -28.87 -23.56 30.29
CA ALA A 601 -29.56 -22.38 29.75
C ALA A 601 -30.40 -22.71 28.50
N ARG A 602 -31.50 -21.98 28.35
CA ARG A 602 -32.30 -22.04 27.12
C ARG A 602 -31.46 -21.61 25.92
N MET A 603 -31.51 -22.39 24.85
CA MET A 603 -30.78 -22.16 23.60
C MET A 603 -30.95 -20.73 23.09
N GLU A 604 -32.19 -20.21 23.11
CA GLU A 604 -32.53 -18.87 22.61
C GLU A 604 -31.71 -17.76 23.30
N HIS A 605 -31.57 -17.84 24.63
CA HIS A 605 -30.84 -16.84 25.41
C HIS A 605 -29.33 -16.94 25.16
N LEU A 606 -28.79 -18.16 25.14
CA LEU A 606 -27.38 -18.42 24.81
C LEU A 606 -27.05 -17.92 23.40
N ALA A 607 -27.91 -18.22 22.42
CA ALA A 607 -27.74 -17.83 21.04
C ALA A 607 -27.79 -16.31 20.86
N LEU A 608 -28.74 -15.62 21.49
CA LEU A 608 -28.83 -14.16 21.44
C LEU A 608 -27.52 -13.49 21.90
N VAL A 609 -27.01 -13.92 23.05
CA VAL A 609 -25.78 -13.34 23.63
C VAL A 609 -24.56 -13.71 22.79
N TYR A 610 -24.46 -14.97 22.35
CA TYR A 610 -23.35 -15.45 21.52
C TYR A 610 -23.30 -14.75 20.15
N PHE A 611 -24.41 -14.73 19.40
CA PHE A 611 -24.46 -14.08 18.10
C PHE A 611 -24.34 -12.56 18.21
N GLY A 612 -24.74 -11.95 19.33
CA GLY A 612 -24.42 -10.56 19.64
C GLY A 612 -22.89 -10.34 19.71
N GLY A 613 -22.18 -11.19 20.44
CA GLY A 613 -20.71 -11.16 20.53
C GLY A 613 -20.00 -11.46 19.20
N LEU A 614 -20.40 -12.52 18.50
CA LEU A 614 -19.83 -12.94 17.22
C LEU A 614 -20.09 -11.90 16.12
N SER A 615 -21.30 -11.35 16.04
CA SER A 615 -21.60 -10.30 15.06
C SER A 615 -20.81 -9.04 15.38
N SER A 616 -20.66 -8.69 16.66
CA SER A 616 -19.87 -7.53 17.09
C SER A 616 -18.38 -7.68 16.77
N SER A 617 -17.80 -8.88 16.91
CA SER A 617 -16.39 -9.10 16.55
C SER A 617 -16.11 -8.87 15.07
N PHE A 618 -17.09 -9.16 14.20
CA PHE A 618 -16.99 -8.83 12.77
C PHE A 618 -17.32 -7.35 12.50
N LEU A 619 -18.45 -6.85 13.00
CA LEU A 619 -18.96 -5.49 12.74
C LEU A 619 -18.08 -4.38 13.32
N TYR A 620 -17.18 -4.72 14.25
CA TYR A 620 -16.22 -3.79 14.83
C TYR A 620 -15.37 -3.09 13.74
N THR A 621 -14.82 -3.83 12.77
CA THR A 621 -14.09 -3.28 11.61
C THR A 621 -14.69 -3.70 10.26
N GLY A 622 -15.29 -4.87 10.19
CA GLY A 622 -16.02 -5.35 9.02
C GLY A 622 -17.43 -4.78 8.94
N GLY A 623 -18.09 -4.96 7.79
CA GLY A 623 -19.44 -4.45 7.57
C GLY A 623 -19.54 -2.93 7.76
N ILE A 624 -20.31 -2.51 8.77
CA ILE A 624 -20.50 -1.09 9.14
C ILE A 624 -19.19 -0.48 9.66
N GLY A 625 -18.32 -1.28 10.28
CA GLY A 625 -17.04 -0.84 10.82
C GLY A 625 -17.22 0.16 11.95
N LEU A 626 -17.83 -0.27 13.06
CA LEU A 626 -18.18 0.54 14.23
C LEU A 626 -16.98 1.33 14.81
N LYS A 627 -15.77 0.76 14.73
CA LYS A 627 -14.50 1.44 15.06
C LYS A 627 -14.36 2.76 14.33
N TYR A 628 -14.77 2.82 13.06
CA TYR A 628 -14.50 3.94 12.18
C TYR A 628 -15.51 5.10 12.31
N ILE A 629 -16.59 4.90 13.08
CA ILE A 629 -17.69 5.85 13.28
C ILE A 629 -17.91 6.17 14.78
N ALA A 630 -16.85 6.10 15.58
CA ALA A 630 -16.81 6.39 17.02
C ALA A 630 -17.74 5.53 17.91
N LEU A 631 -18.22 4.39 17.39
CA LEU A 631 -19.00 3.42 18.16
C LEU A 631 -18.13 2.26 18.70
N GLY A 632 -16.85 2.23 18.34
CA GLY A 632 -15.88 1.21 18.77
C GLY A 632 -15.75 1.09 20.29
N ASP A 633 -15.55 2.20 20.98
CA ASP A 633 -15.35 2.22 22.43
C ASP A 633 -16.60 1.72 23.19
N ILE A 634 -17.79 2.10 22.72
CA ILE A 634 -19.09 1.66 23.27
C ILE A 634 -19.26 0.15 23.10
N ILE A 635 -19.02 -0.39 21.90
CA ILE A 635 -19.23 -1.81 21.65
C ILE A 635 -18.24 -2.67 22.44
N ILE A 636 -16.99 -2.23 22.57
CA ILE A 636 -15.96 -2.94 23.36
C ILE A 636 -16.34 -2.96 24.86
N LEU A 637 -16.84 -1.83 25.39
CA LEU A 637 -17.30 -1.75 26.78
C LEU A 637 -18.49 -2.71 27.04
N VAL A 638 -19.43 -2.81 26.11
CA VAL A 638 -20.60 -3.71 26.23
C VAL A 638 -20.20 -5.18 26.09
N ILE A 639 -19.40 -5.53 25.07
CA ILE A 639 -19.07 -6.91 24.73
C ILE A 639 -18.12 -7.55 25.74
N PHE A 640 -17.00 -6.88 26.02
CA PHE A 640 -16.01 -7.40 26.97
C PHE A 640 -16.39 -7.12 28.43
N GLY A 641 -17.37 -6.25 28.66
CA GLY A 641 -17.96 -6.05 29.97
C GLY A 641 -19.16 -6.99 30.20
N PRO A 642 -20.38 -6.44 30.30
CA PRO A 642 -21.57 -7.20 30.69
C PRO A 642 -21.81 -8.47 29.88
N VAL A 643 -21.69 -8.42 28.55
CA VAL A 643 -22.05 -9.55 27.68
C VAL A 643 -21.19 -10.78 27.98
N SER A 644 -19.86 -10.62 28.05
CA SER A 644 -18.95 -11.74 28.33
C SER A 644 -19.14 -12.35 29.73
N VAL A 645 -19.33 -11.50 30.75
CA VAL A 645 -19.57 -11.97 32.14
C VAL A 645 -20.91 -12.69 32.25
N VAL A 646 -21.97 -12.09 31.70
CA VAL A 646 -23.32 -12.66 31.72
C VAL A 646 -23.39 -13.93 30.89
N PHE A 647 -22.71 -13.99 29.74
CA PHE A 647 -22.66 -15.20 28.91
C PHE A 647 -22.11 -16.39 29.70
N ALA A 648 -20.96 -16.21 30.37
CA ALA A 648 -20.35 -17.26 31.16
C ALA A 648 -21.18 -17.66 32.38
N PHE A 649 -21.80 -16.69 33.05
CA PHE A 649 -22.70 -16.95 34.17
C PHE A 649 -23.97 -17.70 33.74
N LEU A 650 -24.62 -17.25 32.66
CA LEU A 650 -25.80 -17.86 32.07
C LEU A 650 -25.50 -19.28 31.60
N ALA A 651 -24.37 -19.48 30.91
CA ALA A 651 -23.95 -20.79 30.43
C ALA A 651 -23.81 -21.82 31.58
N GLN A 652 -23.41 -21.39 32.77
CA GLN A 652 -23.30 -22.26 33.94
C GLN A 652 -24.61 -22.45 34.70
N THR A 653 -25.36 -21.37 34.92
CA THR A 653 -26.48 -21.36 35.88
C THR A 653 -27.86 -21.51 35.24
N GLY A 654 -27.99 -21.30 33.94
CA GLY A 654 -29.26 -21.34 33.23
C GLY A 654 -30.13 -20.08 33.38
N ARG A 655 -29.70 -19.10 34.19
CA ARG A 655 -30.47 -17.89 34.52
C ARG A 655 -29.66 -16.60 34.34
N VAL A 656 -30.36 -15.48 34.25
CA VAL A 656 -29.77 -14.13 34.20
C VAL A 656 -30.08 -13.42 35.51
N ASP A 657 -29.05 -12.87 36.16
CA ASP A 657 -29.19 -12.05 37.36
C ASP A 657 -28.70 -10.63 37.10
N TRP A 658 -29.56 -9.64 37.35
CA TRP A 658 -29.24 -8.22 37.16
C TRP A 658 -27.99 -7.72 37.91
N PRO A 659 -27.72 -8.15 39.16
CA PRO A 659 -26.51 -7.74 39.86
C PRO A 659 -25.21 -8.13 39.14
N ILE A 660 -25.21 -9.19 38.31
CA ILE A 660 -24.02 -9.66 37.57
C ILE A 660 -23.50 -8.58 36.61
N PHE A 661 -24.38 -7.74 36.07
CA PHE A 661 -23.99 -6.61 35.21
C PHE A 661 -23.09 -5.61 35.97
N CYS A 662 -23.36 -5.36 37.26
CA CYS A 662 -22.54 -4.47 38.09
C CYS A 662 -21.13 -5.04 38.31
N TYR A 663 -21.00 -6.36 38.43
CA TYR A 663 -19.70 -7.02 38.58
C TYR A 663 -18.82 -6.92 37.33
N ALA A 664 -19.43 -6.74 36.16
CA ALA A 664 -18.71 -6.60 34.91
C ALA A 664 -18.05 -5.21 34.74
N ILE A 665 -18.59 -4.17 35.39
CA ILE A 665 -18.17 -2.77 35.20
C ILE A 665 -16.66 -2.57 35.42
N PRO A 666 -16.03 -3.06 36.53
CA PRO A 666 -14.59 -2.88 36.74
C PRO A 666 -13.73 -3.40 35.59
N LEU A 667 -14.07 -4.57 35.04
CA LEU A 667 -13.35 -5.15 33.91
C LEU A 667 -13.70 -4.46 32.59
N ALA A 668 -14.95 -4.05 32.40
CA ALA A 668 -15.40 -3.32 31.22
C ALA A 668 -14.60 -2.02 31.03
N LEU A 669 -14.51 -1.21 32.10
CA LEU A 669 -13.77 0.05 32.10
C LEU A 669 -12.27 -0.18 31.87
N ASN A 670 -11.69 -1.21 32.48
CA ASN A 670 -10.26 -1.48 32.31
C ASN A 670 -9.92 -2.05 30.93
N THR A 671 -10.82 -2.84 30.32
CA THR A 671 -10.66 -3.32 28.94
C THR A 671 -10.85 -2.19 27.94
N GLU A 672 -11.82 -1.30 28.16
CA GLU A 672 -11.98 -0.09 27.34
C GLU A 672 -10.72 0.78 27.46
N ALA A 673 -10.11 0.91 28.65
CA ALA A 673 -8.88 1.70 28.80
C ALA A 673 -7.74 1.19 27.88
N ILE A 674 -7.67 -0.13 27.63
CA ILE A 674 -6.72 -0.71 26.65
C ILE A 674 -7.00 -0.11 25.27
N LEU A 675 -8.26 -0.16 24.82
CA LEU A 675 -8.67 0.33 23.51
C LEU A 675 -8.50 1.86 23.41
N HIS A 676 -9.01 2.62 24.38
CA HIS A 676 -8.95 4.07 24.35
C HIS A 676 -7.50 4.58 24.33
N SER A 677 -6.59 3.89 25.02
CA SER A 677 -5.16 4.19 24.92
C SER A 677 -4.58 3.91 23.54
N ASN A 678 -5.08 2.87 22.85
CA ASN A 678 -4.71 2.54 21.48
C ASN A 678 -5.23 3.61 20.49
N ASN A 679 -6.52 3.97 20.58
CA ASN A 679 -7.15 4.99 19.75
C ASN A 679 -6.53 6.38 19.97
N THR A 680 -6.14 6.72 21.21
CA THR A 680 -5.49 8.00 21.52
C THR A 680 -4.06 8.05 20.97
N ARG A 681 -3.32 6.93 21.01
CA ARG A 681 -1.98 6.84 20.41
C ARG A 681 -2.04 7.08 18.89
N ASP A 682 -3.04 6.49 18.24
CA ASP A 682 -3.16 6.50 16.78
C ASP A 682 -3.98 7.69 16.23
N LEU A 683 -4.41 8.61 17.11
CA LEU A 683 -5.31 9.74 16.81
C LEU A 683 -4.93 10.49 15.52
N GLU A 684 -3.66 10.83 15.32
CA GLU A 684 -3.24 11.57 14.12
C GLU A 684 -3.10 10.71 12.86
N ALA A 685 -2.86 9.40 13.02
CA ALA A 685 -2.83 8.47 11.89
C ALA A 685 -4.26 8.18 11.42
N ASP A 686 -5.17 7.90 12.37
CA ASP A 686 -6.58 7.65 12.12
C ASP A 686 -7.27 8.87 11.50
N ARG A 687 -6.98 10.08 11.99
CA ARG A 687 -7.50 11.33 11.40
C ARG A 687 -7.09 11.50 9.93
N LYS A 688 -5.84 11.14 9.58
CA LYS A 688 -5.36 11.20 8.19
C LYS A 688 -6.00 10.15 7.29
N ALA A 689 -6.46 9.04 7.87
CA ALA A 689 -7.19 7.98 7.18
C ALA A 689 -8.71 8.25 7.13
N GLU A 690 -9.16 9.48 7.44
CA GLU A 690 -10.57 9.88 7.45
C GLU A 690 -11.45 9.05 8.40
N ILE A 691 -10.86 8.53 9.48
CA ILE A 691 -11.54 7.77 10.53
C ILE A 691 -11.94 8.70 11.67
N VAL A 692 -13.11 8.44 12.25
CA VAL A 692 -13.58 9.13 13.45
C VAL A 692 -13.63 8.12 14.60
N THR A 693 -12.69 8.21 15.54
CA THR A 693 -12.72 7.49 16.82
C THR A 693 -13.22 8.39 17.94
N LEU A 694 -13.63 7.83 19.09
CA LEU A 694 -14.02 8.63 20.26
C LEU A 694 -12.89 9.58 20.68
N ALA A 695 -11.64 9.10 20.66
CA ALA A 695 -10.45 9.90 20.96
C ALA A 695 -10.28 11.12 20.03
N ILE A 696 -10.68 11.01 18.76
CA ILE A 696 -10.68 12.13 17.81
C ILE A 696 -11.78 13.14 18.16
N LEU A 697 -12.99 12.67 18.50
CA LEU A 697 -14.14 13.53 18.82
C LEU A 697 -13.91 14.38 20.07
N ILE A 698 -13.39 13.77 21.15
CA ILE A 698 -13.19 14.47 22.43
C ILE A 698 -11.85 15.22 22.48
N GLY A 699 -10.91 14.88 21.60
CA GLY A 699 -9.59 15.49 21.53
C GLY A 699 -8.62 15.08 22.65
N ARG A 700 -7.33 15.39 22.48
CA ARG A 700 -6.24 14.87 23.32
C ARG A 700 -6.42 15.13 24.83
N THR A 701 -6.84 16.32 25.22
CA THR A 701 -6.99 16.69 26.64
C THR A 701 -8.08 15.87 27.31
N ALA A 702 -9.25 15.76 26.69
CA ALA A 702 -10.34 14.94 27.21
C ALA A 702 -9.99 13.45 27.15
N SER A 703 -9.22 13.00 26.14
CA SER A 703 -8.73 11.62 26.08
C SER A 703 -7.86 11.25 27.28
N HIS A 704 -7.01 12.15 27.78
CA HIS A 704 -6.24 11.93 29.01
C HIS A 704 -7.14 11.81 30.25
N LEU A 705 -8.16 12.66 30.36
CA LEU A 705 -9.12 12.62 31.47
C LEU A 705 -9.95 11.34 31.44
N LEU A 706 -10.46 10.98 30.26
CA LEU A 706 -11.22 9.76 30.05
C LEU A 706 -10.37 8.54 30.41
N TYR A 707 -9.13 8.44 29.91
CA TYR A 707 -8.24 7.34 30.24
C TYR A 707 -8.00 7.20 31.75
N ALA A 708 -7.75 8.30 32.46
CA ALA A 708 -7.60 8.28 33.91
C ALA A 708 -8.89 7.84 34.63
N PHE A 709 -10.06 8.30 34.16
CA PHE A 709 -11.36 7.86 34.69
C PHE A 709 -11.56 6.35 34.53
N LEU A 710 -11.31 5.81 33.34
CA LEU A 710 -11.45 4.39 33.02
C LEU A 710 -10.49 3.53 33.86
N LEU A 711 -9.27 4.02 34.08
CA LEU A 711 -8.25 3.32 34.84
C LEU A 711 -8.52 3.32 36.34
N PHE A 712 -8.97 4.45 36.92
CA PHE A 712 -9.04 4.62 38.37
C PHE A 712 -10.41 4.39 39.01
N THR A 713 -11.50 4.56 38.26
CA THR A 713 -12.86 4.28 38.77
C THR A 713 -13.01 2.87 39.33
N PRO A 714 -12.47 1.81 38.70
CA PRO A 714 -12.55 0.46 39.24
C PRO A 714 -11.90 0.31 40.64
N TYR A 715 -10.79 1.01 40.91
CA TYR A 715 -10.16 0.98 42.24
C TYR A 715 -11.03 1.64 43.31
N ILE A 716 -11.71 2.74 42.97
CA ILE A 716 -12.67 3.40 43.87
C ILE A 716 -13.81 2.43 44.19
N MET A 717 -14.35 1.74 43.18
CA MET A 717 -15.39 0.73 43.39
C MET A 717 -14.94 -0.37 44.34
N PHE A 718 -13.69 -0.82 44.23
CA PHE A 718 -13.11 -1.84 45.11
C PHE A 718 -12.90 -1.37 46.54
N VAL A 719 -12.50 -0.11 46.76
CA VAL A 719 -12.46 0.48 48.11
C VAL A 719 -13.86 0.52 48.72
N VAL A 720 -14.87 0.93 47.95
CA VAL A 720 -16.26 0.97 48.45
C VAL A 720 -16.75 -0.45 48.76
N ALA A 721 -16.51 -1.42 47.88
CA ALA A 721 -16.89 -2.81 48.08
C ALA A 721 -16.14 -3.46 49.27
N SER A 722 -14.90 -3.05 49.54
CA SER A 722 -14.14 -3.61 50.65
C SER A 722 -14.66 -3.16 52.01
N VAL A 723 -15.03 -1.87 52.11
CA VAL A 723 -15.63 -1.30 53.32
C VAL A 723 -17.05 -1.82 53.55
N ARG A 724 -17.84 -1.98 52.48
CA ARG A 724 -19.28 -2.32 52.58
C ARG A 724 -19.58 -3.81 52.61
N CYS A 725 -18.71 -4.66 52.05
CA CYS A 725 -19.03 -6.07 51.82
C CYS A 725 -17.94 -7.02 52.30
N SER A 726 -16.69 -6.86 51.86
CA SER A 726 -15.64 -7.82 52.19
C SER A 726 -14.23 -7.27 51.97
N PHE A 727 -13.35 -7.39 52.97
CA PHE A 727 -11.96 -6.93 52.89
C PHE A 727 -11.19 -7.50 51.68
N TRP A 728 -11.58 -8.67 51.18
CA TRP A 728 -10.99 -9.29 49.99
C TRP A 728 -10.99 -8.38 48.75
N PHE A 729 -11.94 -7.46 48.62
CA PHE A 729 -11.94 -6.48 47.52
C PHE A 729 -10.80 -5.46 47.59
N LEU A 730 -9.97 -5.44 48.65
CA LEU A 730 -8.71 -4.70 48.66
C LEU A 730 -7.63 -5.34 47.77
N LEU A 731 -7.76 -6.62 47.43
CA LEU A 731 -6.71 -7.37 46.73
C LEU A 731 -6.31 -6.76 45.36
N PRO A 732 -7.24 -6.29 44.51
CA PRO A 732 -6.86 -5.69 43.22
C PRO A 732 -6.09 -4.38 43.38
N LEU A 733 -6.19 -3.68 44.53
CA LEU A 733 -5.45 -2.44 44.80
C LEU A 733 -3.93 -2.67 44.86
N LEU A 734 -3.46 -3.91 44.99
CA LEU A 734 -2.04 -4.24 44.84
C LEU A 734 -1.47 -3.79 43.49
N THR A 735 -2.33 -3.65 42.48
CA THR A 735 -1.94 -3.18 41.14
C THR A 735 -1.97 -1.65 40.98
N LEU A 736 -2.48 -0.91 41.98
CA LEU A 736 -2.68 0.55 41.92
C LEU A 736 -1.39 1.35 41.66
N PRO A 737 -0.22 1.02 42.26
CA PRO A 737 1.02 1.74 41.95
C PRO A 737 1.39 1.68 40.47
N ARG A 738 1.13 0.52 39.83
CA ARG A 738 1.36 0.32 38.40
C ARG A 738 0.35 1.12 37.56
N GLY A 739 -0.89 1.27 38.02
CA GLY A 739 -1.89 2.15 37.41
C GLY A 739 -1.40 3.60 37.32
N PHE A 740 -0.88 4.17 38.42
CA PHE A 740 -0.28 5.51 38.41
C PHE A 740 0.93 5.64 37.47
N GLU A 741 1.77 4.61 37.39
CA GLU A 741 2.91 4.63 36.48
C GLU A 741 2.47 4.66 35.01
N ILE A 742 1.48 3.83 34.64
CA ILE A 742 0.97 3.75 33.27
C ILE A 742 0.27 5.06 32.89
N GLU A 743 -0.52 5.65 33.80
CA GLU A 743 -1.19 6.93 33.55
C GLU A 743 -0.18 8.06 33.30
N ARG A 744 0.91 8.13 34.07
CA ARG A 744 1.99 9.11 33.81
C ARG A 744 2.64 8.90 32.45
N ARG A 745 2.83 7.64 32.03
CA ARG A 745 3.37 7.30 30.70
C ARG A 745 2.40 7.64 29.58
N PHE A 746 1.10 7.56 29.82
CA PHE A 746 0.08 7.94 28.85
C PHE A 746 0.11 9.44 28.54
N ARG A 747 0.39 10.29 29.53
CA ARG A 747 0.51 11.75 29.29
C ARG A 747 1.74 12.16 28.49
N ARG A 748 2.70 11.27 28.27
CA ARG A 748 3.99 11.55 27.61
C ARG A 748 4.01 10.95 26.19
N PRO A 749 4.13 11.77 25.13
CA PRO A 749 4.11 11.29 23.75
C PRO A 749 5.16 10.21 23.45
N GLU A 750 6.34 10.27 24.08
CA GLU A 750 7.46 9.37 23.83
C GLU A 750 7.22 7.95 24.35
N THR A 751 6.40 7.82 25.40
CA THR A 751 6.12 6.54 26.06
C THR A 751 4.75 5.96 25.72
N MET A 752 3.86 6.75 25.12
CA MET A 752 2.48 6.38 24.80
C MET A 752 2.39 5.10 23.94
N GLN A 753 3.37 4.84 23.07
CA GLN A 753 3.40 3.65 22.21
C GLN A 753 3.32 2.31 22.96
N TYR A 754 3.81 2.27 24.20
CA TYR A 754 3.84 1.04 25.02
C TYR A 754 2.62 0.89 25.94
N VAL A 755 1.81 1.94 26.08
CA VAL A 755 0.71 1.99 27.06
C VAL A 755 -0.38 0.95 26.82
N PRO A 756 -0.83 0.65 25.58
CA PRO A 756 -1.88 -0.36 25.38
C PRO A 756 -1.50 -1.74 25.93
N ARG A 757 -0.28 -2.20 25.64
CA ARG A 757 0.24 -3.50 26.14
C ARG A 757 0.44 -3.50 27.66
N GLN A 758 0.89 -2.38 28.23
CA GLN A 758 1.04 -2.25 29.68
C GLN A 758 -0.31 -2.24 30.39
N THR A 759 -1.31 -1.58 29.82
CA THR A 759 -2.70 -1.56 30.32
C THR A 759 -3.31 -2.95 30.23
N ALA A 760 -3.09 -3.70 29.13
CA ALA A 760 -3.56 -5.07 29.01
C ALA A 760 -2.92 -6.03 30.01
N ARG A 761 -1.64 -5.82 30.34
CA ARG A 761 -0.95 -6.57 31.41
C ARG A 761 -1.50 -6.21 32.79
N LEU A 762 -1.81 -4.92 33.03
CA LEU A 762 -2.49 -4.49 34.25
C LEU A 762 -3.86 -5.16 34.36
N ASN A 763 -4.67 -5.12 33.29
CA ASN A 763 -5.98 -5.75 33.19
C ASN A 763 -5.95 -7.23 33.59
N PHE A 764 -4.95 -7.98 33.12
CA PHE A 764 -4.77 -9.38 33.48
C PHE A 764 -4.59 -9.58 34.99
N TYR A 765 -3.61 -8.91 35.61
CA TYR A 765 -3.37 -9.05 37.06
C TYR A 765 -4.53 -8.49 37.89
N PHE A 766 -5.04 -7.32 37.51
CA PHE A 766 -6.20 -6.66 38.12
C PHE A 766 -7.42 -7.59 38.12
N GLY A 767 -7.73 -8.21 36.97
CA GLY A 767 -8.85 -9.11 36.81
C GLY A 767 -8.69 -10.43 37.54
N MET A 768 -7.48 -11.00 37.55
CA MET A 768 -7.21 -12.20 38.36
C MET A 768 -7.43 -11.94 39.85
N LEU A 769 -6.89 -10.84 40.38
CA LEU A 769 -7.06 -10.49 41.79
C LEU A 769 -8.53 -10.17 42.11
N TYR A 770 -9.25 -9.55 41.18
CA TYR A 770 -10.68 -9.27 41.35
C TYR A 770 -11.50 -10.55 41.37
N MET A 771 -11.26 -11.49 40.46
CA MET A 771 -11.88 -12.81 40.47
C MET A 771 -11.61 -13.56 41.78
N ILE A 772 -10.36 -13.58 42.25
CA ILE A 772 -9.99 -14.16 43.55
C ILE A 772 -10.78 -13.47 44.68
N SER A 773 -10.90 -12.14 44.63
CA SER A 773 -11.68 -11.38 45.61
C SER A 773 -13.14 -11.87 45.66
N CYS A 774 -13.78 -12.07 44.50
CA CYS A 774 -15.15 -12.58 44.43
C CYS A 774 -15.30 -14.02 44.97
N LEU A 775 -14.31 -14.88 44.74
CA LEU A 775 -14.33 -16.26 45.22
C LEU A 775 -14.23 -16.34 46.75
N PHE A 776 -13.36 -15.53 47.36
CA PHE A 776 -13.11 -15.56 48.80
C PHE A 776 -13.96 -14.57 49.61
N ALA A 777 -14.66 -13.63 48.95
CA ALA A 777 -15.48 -12.65 49.64
C ALA A 777 -16.56 -13.32 50.51
N ASN A 778 -16.58 -12.98 51.79
CA ASN A 778 -17.56 -13.47 52.75
C ASN A 778 -19.00 -13.06 52.34
N LYS A 779 -19.14 -11.84 51.80
CA LYS A 779 -20.38 -11.30 51.25
C LYS A 779 -20.12 -10.68 49.88
N LEU A 780 -20.92 -11.07 48.90
CA LEU A 780 -20.91 -10.51 47.56
C LEU A 780 -21.82 -9.25 47.52
N PRO A 781 -21.31 -8.08 47.09
CA PRO A 781 -22.13 -6.89 46.85
C PRO A 781 -23.38 -7.16 46.01
N PHE A 782 -24.54 -6.63 46.38
CA PHE A 782 -25.80 -6.70 45.61
C PHE A 782 -26.37 -8.11 45.37
N LEU A 783 -25.71 -9.15 45.87
CA LEU A 783 -26.15 -10.54 45.79
C LEU A 783 -26.45 -11.02 47.22
N SER A 784 -27.72 -10.98 47.61
CA SER A 784 -28.20 -11.74 48.78
C SER A 784 -28.36 -13.19 48.36
N ARG A 785 -27.86 -14.12 49.18
CA ARG A 785 -28.16 -15.54 49.05
C ARG A 785 -29.66 -15.80 49.14
#